data_AF-A0A7J7GLD7-F1
#
_entry.id   AF-A0A7J7GLD7-F1
#
_cell.length_a   1.000
_cell.length_b   1.000
_cell.length_c   1.000
_cell.angle_alpha   90.00
_cell.angle_beta   90.00
_cell.angle_gamma   90.00
#
_symmetry.space_group_name_H-M   'P 1'
#
loop_
_entity.id
_entity.type
_entity.pdbx_description
1 polymer ?
#
loop_
_entity_poly.entity_id
_entity_poly.type
_entity_poly.pdbx_seq_one_letter_code
_entity_poly.pdbx_strand_id
1 'polypeptide(L)'
;MDAKVKAMIKLIEEDADSFARRAEMYYKKRPELMKLVEEFYRAYRALAERYDHATGELRHAHRTMAEAFPNQVPFVLSDDSPSGSSAHEREPHTPELPHPIRALLDLDDLHKDAKGLKQLHEMFGAREVALENSRDGREKKLDDEVLQLSDENQNLKNKVHSEVERASRAETEIENLKKALVDLHAEKEAVLLQYQQSTEKLSNLEGELNRAQMNSRGLNEQASKAAAEVQTLKEVLVKLEAERDTSFLQHKEFLERISNLESTISQAQKDAQGLNERAIRAEIEAQFLEKELSRLETEKNAGLLQYKQCLEKISDLEKKSSVAEEEAIVLNERADRAETEVRELKKSLAEINEEQEAAARRYEHCLEKISKLESELSCAQEEIRCLNSVVLIETAKLKSAEEQCVMLETSNQSLRLEAENLVKKIAMKDQQLSEKHEELEKLQACVQDEQLHFVQVEATLQTLQNLHSQSQQDQNALALELKNGLQMLKDLEISKHDLEEEIRQVKDENRNVNELNSSFTISVENLQSEILKLREMKERLEEEVGLQMGQTNSLQEEISRLKEEIKDLNKGYQALMEQVELVGLNPECIASSVKDLQDENTKLRQICKEDRDDKEALFKKLENMEQLLDKNVSFGEFAVRFEQ
;
A
#
# COMPACT_ATOMS: atom_id res chain seq x y z
N MET A 1 -47.53 37.89 24.97
CA MET A 1 -46.25 38.43 24.47
C MET A 1 -45.66 39.44 25.44
N ASP A 2 -46.26 40.63 25.60
CA ASP A 2 -45.76 41.74 26.45
C ASP A 2 -45.16 41.33 27.81
N ALA A 3 -45.84 40.49 28.60
CA ALA A 3 -45.33 40.00 29.88
C ALA A 3 -43.97 39.25 29.79
N LYS A 4 -43.69 38.51 28.71
CA LYS A 4 -42.36 37.88 28.49
C LYS A 4 -41.32 38.91 28.07
N VAL A 5 -41.68 39.90 27.25
CA VAL A 5 -40.77 41.00 26.87
C VAL A 5 -40.34 41.79 28.11
N LYS A 6 -41.30 42.12 29.00
CA LYS A 6 -41.01 42.79 30.28
C LYS A 6 -40.15 41.94 31.23
N ALA A 7 -40.27 40.61 31.18
CA ALA A 7 -39.37 39.71 31.91
C ALA A 7 -37.95 39.67 31.32
N MET A 8 -37.81 39.69 29.99
CA MET A 8 -36.50 39.78 29.31
C MET A 8 -35.79 41.10 29.63
N ILE A 9 -36.52 42.22 29.58
CA ILE A 9 -35.98 43.57 29.87
C ILE A 9 -35.48 43.65 31.31
N LYS A 10 -36.27 43.18 32.29
CA LYS A 10 -35.84 43.10 33.70
C LYS A 10 -34.60 42.25 33.94
N LEU A 11 -34.30 41.31 33.04
CA LEU A 11 -33.10 40.46 33.11
C LEU A 11 -31.82 41.16 32.58
N ILE A 12 -31.96 42.38 32.06
CA ILE A 12 -30.91 43.20 31.45
C ILE A 12 -30.75 44.53 32.22
N GLU A 13 -31.84 45.07 32.77
CA GLU A 13 -31.89 46.34 33.54
C GLU A 13 -31.54 46.18 35.04
N GLU A 14 -30.92 45.07 35.46
CA GLU A 14 -30.63 44.79 36.86
C GLU A 14 -29.58 45.77 37.43
N ASP A 15 -29.90 46.45 38.55
CA ASP A 15 -29.15 47.59 39.07
C ASP A 15 -27.69 47.24 39.43
N ALA A 16 -26.76 47.93 38.76
CA ALA A 16 -25.32 47.74 38.94
C ALA A 16 -24.60 49.09 38.93
N ASP A 17 -23.98 49.43 40.07
CA ASP A 17 -23.29 50.71 40.35
C ASP A 17 -22.09 51.00 39.44
N SER A 18 -21.62 50.01 38.68
CA SER A 18 -20.48 50.16 37.77
C SER A 18 -20.65 49.34 36.49
N PHE A 19 -20.07 49.85 35.40
CA PHE A 19 -20.11 49.20 34.09
C PHE A 19 -19.53 47.78 34.11
N ALA A 20 -18.45 47.55 34.87
CA ALA A 20 -17.85 46.23 35.03
C ALA A 20 -18.81 45.22 35.67
N ARG A 21 -19.52 45.61 36.74
CA ARG A 21 -20.56 44.76 37.36
C ARG A 21 -21.72 44.49 36.41
N ARG A 22 -22.16 45.49 35.63
CA ARG A 22 -23.22 45.33 34.64
C ARG A 22 -22.85 44.33 33.55
N ALA A 23 -21.62 44.38 33.05
CA ALA A 23 -21.10 43.41 32.08
C ALA A 23 -21.00 41.99 32.70
N GLU A 24 -20.49 41.87 33.93
CA GLU A 24 -20.40 40.58 34.64
C GLU A 24 -21.78 39.94 34.86
N MET A 25 -22.76 40.73 35.31
CA MET A 25 -24.15 40.28 35.51
C MET A 25 -24.80 39.89 34.18
N TYR A 26 -24.62 40.67 33.11
CA TYR A 26 -25.10 40.30 31.77
C TYR A 26 -24.55 38.93 31.33
N TYR A 27 -23.26 38.66 31.49
CA TYR A 27 -22.69 37.37 31.11
C TYR A 27 -23.22 36.21 31.97
N LYS A 28 -23.49 36.43 33.26
CA LYS A 28 -24.14 35.43 34.14
C LYS A 28 -25.60 35.19 33.75
N LYS A 29 -26.34 36.23 33.34
CA LYS A 29 -27.77 36.17 32.96
C LYS A 29 -28.02 35.80 31.50
N ARG A 30 -27.00 35.82 30.64
CA ARG A 30 -27.07 35.44 29.22
C ARG A 30 -27.75 34.09 28.94
N PRO A 31 -27.55 33.00 29.73
CA PRO A 31 -28.23 31.72 29.49
C PRO A 31 -29.74 31.77 29.79
N GLU A 32 -30.13 32.45 30.88
CA GLU A 32 -31.53 32.69 31.24
C GLU A 32 -32.24 33.53 30.16
N LEU A 33 -31.56 34.58 29.67
CA LEU A 33 -32.06 35.44 28.59
C LEU A 33 -32.23 34.67 27.28
N MET A 34 -31.23 33.88 26.87
CA MET A 34 -31.29 33.09 25.63
C MET A 34 -32.46 32.12 25.64
N LYS A 35 -32.66 31.38 26.74
CA LYS A 35 -33.79 30.47 26.90
C LYS A 35 -35.14 31.20 26.76
N LEU A 36 -35.26 32.42 27.31
CA LEU A 36 -36.49 33.19 27.22
C LEU A 36 -36.74 33.74 25.80
N VAL A 37 -35.69 34.05 25.04
CA VAL A 37 -35.74 34.37 23.59
C VAL A 37 -36.19 33.15 22.78
N GLU A 38 -35.60 31.97 23.02
CA GLU A 38 -35.98 30.72 22.34
C GLU A 38 -37.46 30.35 22.58
N GLU A 39 -37.94 30.48 23.82
CA GLU A 39 -39.35 30.29 24.15
C GLU A 39 -40.26 31.32 23.47
N PHE A 40 -39.82 32.57 23.32
CA PHE A 40 -40.56 33.63 22.63
C PHE A 40 -40.65 33.37 21.13
N TYR A 41 -39.53 32.95 20.51
CA TYR A 41 -39.48 32.58 19.09
C TYR A 41 -40.35 31.34 18.79
N ARG A 42 -40.28 30.29 19.63
CA ARG A 42 -41.17 29.12 19.51
C ARG A 42 -42.65 29.50 19.63
N ALA A 43 -43.00 30.38 20.57
CA ALA A 43 -44.37 30.85 20.74
C ALA A 43 -44.87 31.68 19.55
N TYR A 44 -44.02 32.54 18.97
CA TYR A 44 -44.36 33.33 17.78
C TYR A 44 -44.53 32.42 16.56
N ARG A 45 -43.62 31.45 16.37
CA ARG A 45 -43.69 30.48 15.27
C ARG A 45 -44.95 29.61 15.34
N ALA A 46 -45.28 29.07 16.50
CA ALA A 46 -46.52 28.29 16.68
C ALA A 46 -47.80 29.13 16.52
N LEU A 47 -47.73 30.45 16.71
CA LEU A 47 -48.83 31.37 16.42
C LEU A 47 -48.98 31.62 14.91
N ALA A 48 -47.86 31.80 14.19
CA ALA A 48 -47.86 31.93 12.73
C ALA A 48 -48.36 30.64 12.05
N GLU A 49 -47.84 29.47 12.44
CA GLU A 49 -48.27 28.16 11.93
C GLU A 49 -49.79 27.94 12.15
N ARG A 50 -50.36 28.43 13.25
CA ARG A 50 -51.82 28.42 13.48
C ARG A 50 -52.60 29.44 12.65
N TYR A 51 -52.01 30.59 12.31
CA TYR A 51 -52.65 31.60 11.45
C TYR A 51 -52.66 31.16 9.98
N ASP A 52 -51.56 30.57 9.50
CA ASP A 52 -51.48 29.97 8.17
C ASP A 52 -52.47 28.80 8.04
N HIS A 53 -52.59 27.96 9.08
CA HIS A 53 -53.59 26.90 9.13
C HIS A 53 -55.03 27.46 9.09
N ALA A 54 -55.37 28.41 9.95
CA ALA A 54 -56.71 29.01 10.01
C ALA A 54 -57.10 29.77 8.72
N THR A 55 -56.16 30.50 8.10
CA THR A 55 -56.42 31.16 6.80
C THR A 55 -56.38 30.17 5.63
N GLY A 56 -55.71 29.03 5.78
CA GLY A 56 -55.79 27.89 4.84
C GLY A 56 -57.16 27.23 4.89
N GLU A 57 -57.66 26.89 6.08
CA GLU A 57 -59.00 26.35 6.30
C GLU A 57 -60.10 27.33 5.87
N LEU A 58 -59.97 28.63 6.16
CA LEU A 58 -60.91 29.65 5.68
C LEU A 58 -60.96 29.72 4.14
N ARG A 59 -59.79 29.67 3.47
CA ARG A 59 -59.71 29.63 2.00
C ARG A 59 -60.23 28.31 1.41
N HIS A 60 -60.09 27.20 2.13
CA HIS A 60 -60.70 25.93 1.76
C HIS A 60 -62.23 25.99 1.89
N ALA A 61 -62.75 26.49 3.02
CA ALA A 61 -64.18 26.67 3.26
C ALA A 61 -64.82 27.61 2.23
N HIS A 62 -64.20 28.75 1.91
CA HIS A 62 -64.68 29.65 0.86
C HIS A 62 -64.74 28.96 -0.52
N ARG A 63 -63.76 28.11 -0.85
CA ARG A 63 -63.79 27.31 -2.08
C ARG A 63 -64.95 26.31 -2.07
N THR A 64 -65.09 25.53 -1.00
CA THR A 64 -66.18 24.55 -0.84
C THR A 64 -67.56 25.21 -0.84
N MET A 65 -67.71 26.43 -0.31
CA MET A 65 -68.94 27.20 -0.39
C MET A 65 -69.24 27.68 -1.82
N ALA A 66 -68.24 28.14 -2.56
CA ALA A 66 -68.41 28.54 -3.97
C ALA A 66 -68.75 27.34 -4.88
N GLU A 67 -68.14 26.17 -4.61
CA GLU A 67 -68.45 24.91 -5.30
C GLU A 67 -69.87 24.40 -4.94
N ALA A 68 -70.33 24.60 -3.71
CA ALA A 68 -71.67 24.19 -3.26
C ALA A 68 -72.80 25.14 -3.72
N PHE A 69 -72.52 26.44 -3.92
CA PHE A 69 -73.52 27.45 -4.29
C PHE A 69 -73.04 28.39 -5.42
N PRO A 70 -72.93 27.90 -6.68
CA PRO A 70 -72.31 28.66 -7.79
C PRO A 70 -72.98 29.98 -8.18
N ASN A 71 -74.21 30.22 -7.72
CA ASN A 71 -75.04 31.36 -8.15
C ASN A 71 -75.04 32.55 -7.15
N GLN A 72 -74.21 32.53 -6.11
CA GLN A 72 -74.03 33.68 -5.20
C GLN A 72 -72.66 34.33 -5.43
N VAL A 73 -72.67 35.57 -5.94
CA VAL A 73 -71.45 36.30 -6.33
C VAL A 73 -70.59 36.59 -5.09
N PRO A 74 -69.32 36.13 -5.04
CA PRO A 74 -68.43 36.42 -3.91
C PRO A 74 -68.12 37.92 -3.80
N PHE A 75 -68.17 38.45 -2.58
CA PHE A 75 -67.84 39.84 -2.28
C PHE A 75 -66.32 40.02 -2.28
N VAL A 76 -65.76 40.47 -3.41
CA VAL A 76 -64.32 40.71 -3.55
C VAL A 76 -63.95 42.02 -2.84
N LEU A 77 -63.10 41.93 -1.81
CA LEU A 77 -62.35 43.07 -1.32
C LEU A 77 -61.20 43.34 -2.31
N SER A 78 -61.23 44.48 -2.98
CA SER A 78 -60.15 44.94 -3.84
C SER A 78 -58.87 45.22 -3.04
N ASP A 79 -57.73 44.93 -3.66
CA ASP A 79 -56.40 45.40 -3.27
C ASP A 79 -55.66 45.83 -4.55
N ASP A 80 -54.75 46.80 -4.44
CA ASP A 80 -54.46 47.74 -5.55
C ASP A 80 -53.35 47.30 -6.52
N SER A 81 -53.57 47.48 -7.83
CA SER A 81 -52.64 48.13 -8.79
C SER A 81 -53.09 48.05 -10.26
N PRO A 82 -52.99 49.13 -11.07
CA PRO A 82 -53.34 49.12 -12.50
C PRO A 82 -52.12 49.09 -13.45
N SER A 83 -52.22 48.40 -14.60
CA SER A 83 -51.37 48.65 -15.78
C SER A 83 -51.83 47.95 -17.07
N GLY A 84 -51.88 48.71 -18.18
CA GLY A 84 -51.42 48.23 -19.49
C GLY A 84 -52.45 47.96 -20.60
N SER A 85 -52.37 48.77 -21.67
CA SER A 85 -52.90 48.54 -23.04
C SER A 85 -54.43 48.47 -23.25
N SER A 86 -54.98 48.89 -24.40
CA SER A 86 -54.52 49.86 -25.41
C SER A 86 -55.72 50.31 -26.25
N ALA A 87 -55.79 51.59 -26.64
CA ALA A 87 -56.95 52.13 -27.37
C ALA A 87 -57.00 51.73 -28.85
N HIS A 88 -58.21 51.62 -29.39
CA HIS A 88 -58.49 51.64 -30.83
C HIS A 88 -59.78 52.40 -31.12
N GLU A 89 -59.86 53.00 -32.31
CA GLU A 89 -60.80 54.07 -32.65
C GLU A 89 -62.13 53.55 -33.23
N ARG A 90 -63.25 54.24 -32.95
CA ARG A 90 -64.12 54.88 -33.96
C ARG A 90 -65.38 55.57 -33.38
N GLU A 91 -65.76 56.64 -34.08
CA GLU A 91 -67.04 57.38 -34.04
C GLU A 91 -67.76 57.21 -35.42
N PRO A 92 -68.77 57.99 -35.91
CA PRO A 92 -69.56 59.12 -35.32
C PRO A 92 -71.11 59.12 -35.61
N HIS A 93 -71.81 60.22 -35.23
CA HIS A 93 -73.02 60.88 -35.85
C HIS A 93 -74.45 60.88 -35.17
N THR A 94 -75.25 61.93 -35.47
CA THR A 94 -76.60 62.40 -34.94
C THR A 94 -77.37 63.22 -36.06
N PRO A 95 -78.39 64.15 -35.92
CA PRO A 95 -79.23 64.73 -34.80
C PRO A 95 -80.76 65.06 -35.14
N GLU A 96 -81.40 66.03 -34.41
CA GLU A 96 -82.56 66.95 -34.74
C GLU A 96 -84.08 66.54 -34.58
N LEU A 97 -85.06 67.52 -34.63
CA LEU A 97 -86.41 67.39 -33.95
C LEU A 97 -87.80 67.99 -34.46
N PRO A 98 -88.25 69.29 -34.35
CA PRO A 98 -89.56 69.65 -33.69
C PRO A 98 -90.68 70.60 -34.30
N HIS A 99 -91.99 70.28 -34.06
CA HIS A 99 -93.24 71.09 -33.69
C HIS A 99 -93.80 72.33 -34.51
N PRO A 100 -95.16 72.63 -34.63
CA PRO A 100 -95.93 73.74 -33.91
C PRO A 100 -97.54 73.79 -33.90
N ILE A 101 -98.23 74.92 -33.50
CA ILE A 101 -99.73 75.18 -33.22
C ILE A 101 -100.28 76.64 -33.66
N ARG A 102 -101.56 77.14 -33.43
CA ARG A 102 -102.29 78.43 -33.88
C ARG A 102 -103.55 78.89 -33.00
N ALA A 103 -104.42 79.97 -33.11
CA ALA A 103 -104.61 81.39 -33.68
C ALA A 103 -106.03 82.10 -33.34
N LEU A 104 -106.44 83.33 -33.86
CA LEU A 104 -107.79 84.12 -33.91
C LEU A 104 -108.05 85.35 -32.91
N LEU A 105 -108.98 86.39 -32.95
CA LEU A 105 -110.07 87.06 -33.82
C LEU A 105 -110.51 88.56 -33.37
N ASP A 106 -111.62 89.25 -33.88
CA ASP A 106 -111.90 90.77 -33.85
C ASP A 106 -113.39 91.42 -33.70
N LEU A 107 -113.76 92.69 -34.19
CA LEU A 107 -114.81 93.75 -33.72
C LEU A 107 -115.93 94.49 -34.65
N ASP A 108 -116.93 95.28 -34.05
CA ASP A 108 -117.75 96.61 -34.30
C ASP A 108 -118.88 97.10 -35.38
N ASP A 109 -119.64 98.28 -35.18
CA ASP A 109 -120.20 99.42 -36.14
C ASP A 109 -121.63 100.27 -35.99
N LEU A 110 -122.07 101.24 -36.92
CA LEU A 110 -122.90 102.59 -36.79
C LEU A 110 -124.24 103.08 -37.64
N HIS A 111 -124.89 104.30 -37.34
CA HIS A 111 -125.64 105.44 -38.12
C HIS A 111 -127.15 105.47 -38.79
N LYS A 112 -127.96 106.53 -39.29
CA LYS A 112 -128.24 108.08 -39.24
C LYS A 112 -129.48 108.77 -40.12
N ASP A 113 -130.07 109.99 -39.80
CA ASP A 113 -130.66 111.23 -40.60
C ASP A 113 -132.16 111.72 -41.10
N ALA A 114 -132.54 113.06 -40.89
CA ALA A 114 -133.23 114.20 -41.74
C ALA A 114 -134.77 114.75 -41.94
N LYS A 115 -135.03 116.13 -41.84
CA LYS A 115 -135.92 117.29 -42.48
C LYS A 115 -137.54 117.50 -42.57
N GLY A 116 -138.16 118.75 -42.36
CA GLY A 116 -139.65 119.18 -42.50
C GLY A 116 -140.16 120.74 -42.47
N LEU A 117 -141.50 121.14 -42.63
CA LEU A 117 -142.18 122.55 -42.84
C LEU A 117 -143.79 122.69 -42.58
N LYS A 118 -144.72 123.75 -42.69
CA LYS A 118 -144.92 125.31 -42.66
C LYS A 118 -146.39 125.98 -43.03
N GLN A 119 -146.96 127.08 -42.36
CA GLN A 119 -147.97 128.22 -42.78
C GLN A 119 -149.46 128.48 -42.17
N LEU A 120 -150.05 129.76 -42.17
CA LEU A 120 -151.43 130.30 -41.71
C LEU A 120 -151.96 131.73 -42.30
N HIS A 121 -153.22 132.28 -42.11
CA HIS A 121 -153.75 133.71 -42.45
C HIS A 121 -155.22 134.23 -41.97
N GLU A 122 -155.64 135.57 -42.06
CA GLU A 122 -156.96 136.25 -41.60
C GLU A 122 -157.33 137.78 -42.05
N MET A 123 -158.63 138.29 -42.00
CA MET A 123 -159.25 139.72 -41.88
C MET A 123 -159.68 140.79 -43.05
N PHE A 124 -160.14 142.09 -42.78
CA PHE A 124 -161.00 143.12 -43.60
C PHE A 124 -160.69 144.70 -43.42
N GLY A 125 -161.28 145.90 -43.87
CA GLY A 125 -162.43 146.62 -44.62
C GLY A 125 -162.35 148.24 -44.48
N ALA A 126 -163.11 149.37 -44.86
CA ALA A 126 -164.24 150.02 -45.71
C ALA A 126 -164.25 151.67 -45.53
N ARG A 127 -165.02 152.76 -45.98
CA ARG A 127 -166.11 153.32 -46.94
C ARG A 127 -166.28 154.94 -46.89
N GLU A 128 -166.87 155.74 -47.87
CA GLU A 128 -167.10 157.29 -47.83
C GLU A 128 -168.28 158.03 -48.69
N VAL A 129 -168.56 159.39 -48.56
CA VAL A 129 -169.33 160.56 -49.31
C VAL A 129 -170.92 160.92 -49.37
N ALA A 130 -171.41 162.13 -49.90
CA ALA A 130 -172.77 162.90 -49.76
C ALA A 130 -173.26 164.07 -50.82
N LEU A 131 -174.46 164.84 -50.72
CA LEU A 131 -174.90 166.29 -51.17
C LEU A 131 -176.48 166.75 -51.34
N GLU A 132 -176.90 167.97 -51.92
CA GLU A 132 -178.19 168.85 -51.74
C GLU A 132 -178.69 169.90 -52.90
N ASN A 133 -179.98 170.51 -53.00
CA ASN A 133 -180.45 171.86 -53.66
C ASN A 133 -182.01 172.33 -53.91
N SER A 134 -182.37 173.64 -54.28
CA SER A 134 -183.59 174.28 -55.06
C SER A 134 -184.86 175.05 -54.38
N ARG A 135 -185.81 175.98 -54.87
CA ARG A 135 -186.02 177.22 -55.82
C ARG A 135 -187.38 178.15 -55.65
N ASP A 136 -188.06 178.83 -56.67
CA ASP A 136 -188.88 180.17 -56.64
C ASP A 136 -190.28 180.44 -57.48
N GLY A 137 -191.06 181.59 -57.32
CA GLY A 137 -191.86 182.39 -58.37
C GLY A 137 -193.32 183.08 -58.14
N ARG A 138 -193.75 184.14 -58.94
CA ARG A 138 -195.16 184.73 -59.32
C ARG A 138 -195.85 185.95 -58.53
N GLU A 139 -196.87 186.82 -58.92
CA GLU A 139 -197.46 187.55 -60.15
C GLU A 139 -198.73 188.55 -59.90
N LYS A 140 -199.17 189.48 -60.85
CA LYS A 140 -200.52 190.21 -61.15
C LYS A 140 -200.90 191.76 -60.87
N LYS A 141 -202.13 192.27 -61.25
CA LYS A 141 -202.57 193.67 -61.78
C LYS A 141 -204.00 194.20 -61.28
N LEU A 142 -204.75 195.35 -61.59
CA LEU A 142 -204.78 196.58 -62.50
C LEU A 142 -205.85 197.74 -62.10
N ASP A 143 -206.07 198.81 -62.94
CA ASP A 143 -207.25 199.76 -63.24
C ASP A 143 -207.77 200.90 -62.25
N ASP A 144 -208.38 202.09 -62.59
CA ASP A 144 -208.58 202.95 -63.83
C ASP A 144 -209.00 204.49 -63.58
N GLU A 145 -209.35 205.24 -64.65
CA GLU A 145 -209.63 206.70 -65.01
C GLU A 145 -210.60 207.66 -64.21
N VAL A 146 -210.53 209.00 -64.43
CA VAL A 146 -211.63 209.95 -64.89
C VAL A 146 -211.43 211.48 -64.59
N LEU A 147 -211.48 212.31 -65.66
CA LEU A 147 -211.87 213.76 -65.81
C LEU A 147 -211.18 214.92 -65.02
N GLN A 148 -211.68 216.15 -65.26
CA GLN A 148 -210.98 217.45 -65.22
C GLN A 148 -211.56 218.48 -64.22
N LEU A 149 -210.67 219.39 -63.77
CA LEU A 149 -210.92 220.78 -63.35
C LEU A 149 -211.93 221.05 -62.21
N SER A 150 -211.40 221.24 -60.99
CA SER A 150 -211.78 222.41 -60.16
C SER A 150 -210.75 222.77 -59.07
N ASP A 151 -210.09 221.79 -58.44
CA ASP A 151 -209.20 222.03 -57.27
C ASP A 151 -207.78 221.44 -57.44
N GLU A 152 -206.86 222.25 -57.96
CA GLU A 152 -205.44 221.85 -58.12
C GLU A 152 -204.60 222.00 -56.84
N ASN A 153 -204.99 222.89 -55.92
CA ASN A 153 -204.10 223.38 -54.85
C ASN A 153 -203.73 222.35 -53.76
N GLN A 154 -204.56 221.34 -53.51
CA GLN A 154 -204.36 220.42 -52.37
C GLN A 154 -203.43 219.22 -52.68
N ASN A 155 -203.08 219.03 -53.96
CA ASN A 155 -202.45 217.83 -54.51
C ASN A 155 -201.03 217.56 -53.94
N LEU A 156 -200.20 218.61 -53.84
CA LEU A 156 -198.77 218.49 -53.49
C LEU A 156 -198.50 217.81 -52.14
N LYS A 157 -199.41 217.97 -51.16
CA LYS A 157 -199.15 217.58 -49.76
C LYS A 157 -199.02 216.07 -49.55
N ASN A 158 -199.81 215.27 -50.26
CA ASN A 158 -199.87 213.82 -50.02
C ASN A 158 -198.74 213.07 -50.74
N LYS A 159 -198.29 213.55 -51.91
CA LYS A 159 -197.25 212.89 -52.72
C LYS A 159 -195.87 212.89 -52.04
N VAL A 160 -195.59 213.89 -51.20
CA VAL A 160 -194.38 213.94 -50.36
C VAL A 160 -194.37 212.79 -49.35
N HIS A 161 -195.52 212.43 -48.77
CA HIS A 161 -195.61 211.38 -47.75
C HIS A 161 -195.26 209.98 -48.27
N SER A 162 -195.63 209.66 -49.53
CA SER A 162 -195.34 208.36 -50.14
C SER A 162 -193.87 208.14 -50.51
N GLU A 163 -193.13 209.19 -50.89
CA GLU A 163 -191.68 209.07 -51.16
C GLU A 163 -190.87 208.83 -49.88
N VAL A 164 -191.28 209.43 -48.75
CA VAL A 164 -190.64 209.19 -47.44
C VAL A 164 -190.74 207.71 -47.04
N GLU A 165 -191.87 207.04 -47.27
CA GLU A 165 -191.95 205.58 -47.05
C GLU A 165 -191.23 204.74 -48.12
N ARG A 166 -190.87 205.30 -49.28
CA ARG A 166 -190.05 204.60 -50.26
C ARG A 166 -188.58 204.61 -49.85
N ALA A 167 -188.10 205.73 -49.32
CA ALA A 167 -186.73 205.89 -48.84
C ALA A 167 -186.39 204.94 -47.68
N SER A 168 -187.25 204.84 -46.66
CA SER A 168 -186.98 204.01 -45.48
C SER A 168 -186.82 202.51 -45.79
N ARG A 169 -187.54 201.99 -46.79
CA ARG A 169 -187.40 200.61 -47.26
C ARG A 169 -186.01 200.36 -47.87
N ALA A 170 -185.47 201.31 -48.65
CA ALA A 170 -184.13 201.20 -49.23
C ALA A 170 -183.02 201.24 -48.15
N GLU A 171 -183.19 202.07 -47.11
CA GLU A 171 -182.23 202.11 -45.99
C GLU A 171 -182.19 200.77 -45.22
N THR A 172 -183.35 200.14 -44.98
CA THR A 172 -183.39 198.81 -44.34
C THR A 172 -182.76 197.69 -45.18
N GLU A 173 -182.77 197.82 -46.50
CA GLU A 173 -182.15 196.83 -47.41
C GLU A 173 -180.61 196.96 -47.42
N ILE A 174 -180.09 198.19 -47.39
CA ILE A 174 -178.65 198.46 -47.27
C ILE A 174 -178.07 197.91 -45.95
N GLU A 175 -178.78 198.07 -44.83
CA GLU A 175 -178.29 197.58 -43.53
C GLU A 175 -178.23 196.05 -43.45
N ASN A 176 -179.17 195.36 -44.10
CA ASN A 176 -179.13 193.90 -44.23
C ASN A 176 -177.93 193.43 -45.08
N LEU A 177 -177.59 194.14 -46.17
CA LEU A 177 -176.44 193.82 -47.02
C LEU A 177 -175.10 194.02 -46.30
N LYS A 178 -174.97 195.02 -45.42
CA LYS A 178 -173.78 195.16 -44.55
C LYS A 178 -173.58 193.95 -43.66
N LYS A 179 -174.66 193.42 -43.07
CA LYS A 179 -174.60 192.28 -42.15
C LYS A 179 -174.08 191.02 -42.84
N ALA A 180 -174.61 190.68 -44.00
CA ALA A 180 -174.17 189.52 -44.79
C ALA A 180 -172.68 189.59 -45.17
N LEU A 181 -172.13 190.79 -45.36
CA LEU A 181 -170.70 191.00 -45.62
C LEU A 181 -169.80 190.71 -44.41
N VAL A 182 -170.30 190.91 -43.18
CA VAL A 182 -169.58 190.55 -41.94
C VAL A 182 -169.58 189.03 -41.75
N ASP A 183 -170.74 188.39 -41.92
CA ASP A 183 -170.89 186.95 -41.75
C ASP A 183 -169.97 186.17 -42.72
N LEU A 184 -169.90 186.58 -44.00
CA LEU A 184 -169.04 185.97 -45.02
C LEU A 184 -167.53 186.22 -44.78
N HIS A 185 -167.16 187.31 -44.08
CA HIS A 185 -165.78 187.54 -43.67
C HIS A 185 -165.33 186.57 -42.56
N ALA A 186 -166.25 186.19 -41.67
CA ALA A 186 -165.96 185.23 -40.60
C ALA A 186 -165.71 183.81 -41.14
N GLU A 187 -166.51 183.34 -42.12
CA GLU A 187 -166.31 182.03 -42.75
C GLU A 187 -164.94 181.93 -43.45
N LYS A 188 -164.53 182.99 -44.16
CA LYS A 188 -163.22 183.09 -44.81
C LYS A 188 -162.06 182.89 -43.83
N GLU A 189 -162.13 183.47 -42.65
CA GLU A 189 -161.07 183.35 -41.63
C GLU A 189 -161.06 181.94 -40.99
N ALA A 190 -162.23 181.34 -40.76
CA ALA A 190 -162.33 179.97 -40.26
C ALA A 190 -161.67 178.94 -41.19
N VAL A 191 -161.88 179.05 -42.51
CA VAL A 191 -161.27 178.16 -43.51
C VAL A 191 -159.74 178.32 -43.57
N LEU A 192 -159.24 179.56 -43.48
CA LEU A 192 -157.78 179.83 -43.44
C LEU A 192 -157.11 179.18 -42.22
N LEU A 193 -157.75 179.29 -41.05
CA LEU A 193 -157.24 178.74 -39.79
C LEU A 193 -157.24 177.20 -39.82
N GLN A 194 -158.25 176.58 -40.43
CA GLN A 194 -158.29 175.13 -40.65
C GLN A 194 -157.20 174.65 -41.63
N TYR A 195 -156.91 175.41 -42.68
CA TYR A 195 -155.81 175.12 -43.61
C TYR A 195 -154.43 175.18 -42.93
N GLN A 196 -154.19 176.19 -42.06
CA GLN A 196 -152.96 176.28 -41.26
C GLN A 196 -152.79 175.06 -40.33
N GLN A 197 -153.85 174.64 -39.62
CA GLN A 197 -153.81 173.44 -38.77
C GLN A 197 -153.53 172.15 -39.57
N SER A 198 -153.97 172.07 -40.84
CA SER A 198 -153.71 170.91 -41.69
C SER A 198 -152.26 170.83 -42.19
N THR A 199 -151.65 171.98 -42.49
CA THR A 199 -150.24 172.05 -42.94
C THR A 199 -149.25 171.85 -41.78
N GLU A 200 -149.57 172.33 -40.58
CA GLU A 200 -148.79 172.05 -39.37
C GLU A 200 -148.77 170.55 -39.02
N LYS A 201 -149.91 169.85 -39.15
CA LYS A 201 -149.98 168.39 -38.93
C LYS A 201 -149.12 167.60 -39.92
N LEU A 202 -149.11 167.99 -41.20
CA LEU A 202 -148.28 167.33 -42.22
C LEU A 202 -146.79 167.50 -41.93
N SER A 203 -146.35 168.71 -41.56
CA SER A 203 -144.96 168.99 -41.16
C SER A 203 -144.51 168.13 -39.98
N ASN A 204 -145.36 167.97 -38.96
CA ASN A 204 -145.07 167.12 -37.80
C ASN A 204 -144.94 165.63 -38.18
N LEU A 205 -145.84 165.11 -39.02
CA LEU A 205 -145.80 163.72 -39.50
C LEU A 205 -144.59 163.45 -40.41
N GLU A 206 -144.20 164.41 -41.26
CA GLU A 206 -142.98 164.32 -42.07
C GLU A 206 -141.72 164.31 -41.17
N GLY A 207 -141.71 165.10 -40.10
CA GLY A 207 -140.68 165.06 -39.06
C GLY A 207 -140.59 163.70 -38.34
N GLU A 208 -141.72 163.05 -38.06
CA GLU A 208 -141.76 161.70 -37.47
C GLU A 208 -141.30 160.61 -38.44
N LEU A 209 -141.72 160.68 -39.70
CA LEU A 209 -141.31 159.74 -40.75
C LEU A 209 -139.79 159.79 -40.97
N ASN A 210 -139.21 160.99 -41.05
CA ASN A 210 -137.75 161.17 -41.16
C ASN A 210 -137.01 160.61 -39.94
N ARG A 211 -137.52 160.82 -38.71
CA ARG A 211 -136.96 160.20 -37.49
C ARG A 211 -137.02 158.67 -37.55
N ALA A 212 -138.14 158.09 -37.97
CA ALA A 212 -138.29 156.65 -38.12
C ALA A 212 -137.36 156.05 -39.18
N GLN A 213 -137.16 156.74 -40.30
CA GLN A 213 -136.25 156.31 -41.38
C GLN A 213 -134.77 156.36 -40.97
N MET A 214 -134.36 157.38 -40.21
CA MET A 214 -133.00 157.43 -39.65
C MET A 214 -132.76 156.31 -38.63
N ASN A 215 -133.75 156.04 -37.76
CA ASN A 215 -133.68 154.93 -36.81
C ASN A 215 -133.60 153.56 -37.50
N SER A 216 -134.36 153.33 -38.59
CA SER A 216 -134.30 152.06 -39.32
C SER A 216 -132.95 151.84 -40.03
N ARG A 217 -132.32 152.91 -40.55
CA ARG A 217 -130.93 152.86 -41.03
C ARG A 217 -129.95 152.48 -39.90
N GLY A 218 -130.03 153.15 -38.75
CA GLY A 218 -129.17 152.86 -37.61
C GLY A 218 -129.28 151.42 -37.12
N LEU A 219 -130.51 150.90 -37.03
CA LEU A 219 -130.77 149.50 -36.68
C LEU A 219 -130.26 148.51 -37.75
N ASN A 220 -130.39 148.83 -39.03
CA ASN A 220 -129.87 147.99 -40.12
C ASN A 220 -128.33 147.96 -40.14
N GLU A 221 -127.67 149.10 -39.88
CA GLU A 221 -126.21 149.14 -39.71
C GLU A 221 -125.77 148.36 -38.46
N GLN A 222 -126.51 148.46 -37.36
CA GLN A 222 -126.23 147.71 -36.13
C GLN A 222 -126.42 146.19 -36.35
N ALA A 223 -127.47 145.78 -37.05
CA ALA A 223 -127.69 144.38 -37.44
C ALA A 223 -126.60 143.88 -38.39
N SER A 224 -126.10 144.72 -39.31
CA SER A 224 -124.98 144.39 -40.21
C SER A 224 -123.67 144.20 -39.44
N LYS A 225 -123.39 145.05 -38.44
CA LYS A 225 -122.23 144.93 -37.54
C LYS A 225 -122.32 143.65 -36.69
N ALA A 226 -123.47 143.40 -36.05
CA ALA A 226 -123.70 142.18 -35.29
C ALA A 226 -123.62 140.90 -36.15
N ALA A 227 -124.07 140.94 -37.41
CA ALA A 227 -123.92 139.81 -38.33
C ALA A 227 -122.44 139.54 -38.70
N ALA A 228 -121.63 140.59 -38.87
CA ALA A 228 -120.19 140.46 -39.06
C ALA A 228 -119.48 139.93 -37.80
N GLU A 229 -119.87 140.40 -36.60
CA GLU A 229 -119.37 139.90 -35.32
C GLU A 229 -119.71 138.41 -35.10
N VAL A 230 -120.93 137.99 -35.43
CA VAL A 230 -121.33 136.57 -35.39
C VAL A 230 -120.52 135.73 -36.40
N GLN A 231 -120.15 136.30 -37.55
CA GLN A 231 -119.32 135.61 -38.54
C GLN A 231 -117.86 135.48 -38.07
N THR A 232 -117.25 136.54 -37.53
CA THR A 232 -115.88 136.46 -36.98
C THR A 232 -115.82 135.54 -35.76
N LEU A 233 -116.84 135.54 -34.90
CA LEU A 233 -116.93 134.59 -33.77
C LEU A 233 -117.02 133.13 -34.23
N LYS A 234 -117.74 132.82 -35.32
CA LYS A 234 -117.73 131.47 -35.93
C LYS A 234 -116.35 131.10 -36.45
N GLU A 235 -115.67 132.01 -37.12
CA GLU A 235 -114.32 131.78 -37.65
C GLU A 235 -113.27 131.61 -36.54
N VAL A 236 -113.46 132.27 -35.38
CA VAL A 236 -112.67 132.02 -34.16
C VAL A 236 -113.02 130.66 -33.55
N LEU A 237 -114.30 130.29 -33.48
CA LEU A 237 -114.73 129.01 -32.91
C LEU A 237 -114.19 127.82 -33.72
N VAL A 238 -114.26 127.87 -35.05
CA VAL A 238 -113.66 126.84 -35.93
C VAL A 238 -112.14 126.73 -35.75
N LYS A 239 -111.45 127.86 -35.51
CA LYS A 239 -110.00 127.84 -35.19
C LYS A 239 -109.72 127.19 -33.84
N LEU A 240 -110.53 127.49 -32.82
CA LEU A 240 -110.42 126.88 -31.48
C LEU A 240 -110.77 125.39 -31.48
N GLU A 241 -111.70 124.94 -32.33
CA GLU A 241 -111.98 123.51 -32.52
C GLU A 241 -110.81 122.79 -33.20
N ALA A 242 -110.19 123.39 -34.23
CA ALA A 242 -108.98 122.85 -34.85
C ALA A 242 -107.77 122.85 -33.89
N GLU A 243 -107.62 123.87 -33.04
CA GLU A 243 -106.59 123.95 -32.01
C GLU A 243 -106.81 122.91 -30.91
N ARG A 244 -108.07 122.67 -30.49
CA ARG A 244 -108.45 121.57 -29.59
C ARG A 244 -108.10 120.22 -30.20
N ASP A 245 -108.47 119.97 -31.45
CA ASP A 245 -108.33 118.65 -32.07
C ASP A 245 -106.86 118.33 -32.42
N THR A 246 -106.07 119.34 -32.81
CA THR A 246 -104.61 119.17 -32.92
C THR A 246 -103.93 118.97 -31.56
N SER A 247 -104.36 119.68 -30.51
CA SER A 247 -103.88 119.45 -29.13
C SER A 247 -104.25 118.05 -28.61
N PHE A 248 -105.45 117.55 -28.95
CA PHE A 248 -105.90 116.21 -28.57
C PHE A 248 -105.11 115.11 -29.31
N LEU A 249 -104.83 115.31 -30.60
CA LEU A 249 -103.93 114.42 -31.36
C LEU A 249 -102.52 114.40 -30.74
N GLN A 250 -101.95 115.56 -30.41
CA GLN A 250 -100.66 115.64 -29.72
C GLN A 250 -100.69 114.95 -28.35
N HIS A 251 -101.76 115.11 -27.56
CA HIS A 251 -101.92 114.39 -26.29
C HIS A 251 -102.01 112.86 -26.48
N LYS A 252 -102.67 112.39 -27.55
CA LYS A 252 -102.67 110.96 -27.90
C LYS A 252 -101.26 110.47 -28.27
N GLU A 253 -100.53 111.21 -29.10
CA GLU A 253 -99.13 110.91 -29.46
C GLU A 253 -98.21 110.90 -28.23
N PHE A 254 -98.40 111.82 -27.29
CA PHE A 254 -97.65 111.83 -26.03
C PHE A 254 -97.97 110.60 -25.16
N LEU A 255 -99.24 110.20 -25.03
CA LEU A 255 -99.63 109.00 -24.27
C LEU A 255 -99.08 107.72 -24.90
N GLU A 256 -99.15 107.58 -26.23
CA GLU A 256 -98.57 106.46 -26.96
C GLU A 256 -97.03 106.42 -26.82
N ARG A 257 -96.38 107.59 -26.87
CA ARG A 257 -94.93 107.70 -26.63
C ARG A 257 -94.55 107.36 -25.19
N ILE A 258 -95.35 107.75 -24.20
CA ILE A 258 -95.15 107.39 -22.79
C ILE A 258 -95.28 105.88 -22.62
N SER A 259 -96.33 105.25 -23.13
CA SER A 259 -96.53 103.80 -23.02
C SER A 259 -95.41 102.99 -23.69
N ASN A 260 -94.92 103.43 -24.86
CA ASN A 260 -93.76 102.83 -25.51
C ASN A 260 -92.47 102.99 -24.68
N LEU A 261 -92.26 104.14 -24.03
CA LEU A 261 -91.12 104.35 -23.13
C LEU A 261 -91.24 103.52 -21.85
N GLU A 262 -92.42 103.41 -21.24
CA GLU A 262 -92.69 102.57 -20.07
C GLU A 262 -92.43 101.08 -20.37
N SER A 263 -92.86 100.61 -21.54
CA SER A 263 -92.57 99.25 -22.05
C SER A 263 -91.05 99.05 -22.22
N THR A 264 -90.36 100.01 -22.84
CA THR A 264 -88.91 99.97 -23.05
C THR A 264 -88.14 99.98 -21.73
N ILE A 265 -88.54 100.80 -20.76
CA ILE A 265 -87.98 100.85 -19.40
C ILE A 265 -88.23 99.55 -18.66
N SER A 266 -89.44 98.99 -18.76
CA SER A 266 -89.80 97.72 -18.12
C SER A 266 -88.98 96.54 -18.67
N GLN A 267 -88.69 96.55 -19.97
CA GLN A 267 -87.81 95.56 -20.59
C GLN A 267 -86.36 95.76 -20.17
N ALA A 268 -85.84 97.00 -20.24
CA ALA A 268 -84.49 97.32 -19.79
C ALA A 268 -84.25 97.00 -18.30
N GLN A 269 -85.27 97.12 -17.44
CA GLN A 269 -85.21 96.69 -16.05
C GLN A 269 -85.09 95.16 -15.90
N LYS A 270 -85.83 94.37 -16.68
CA LYS A 270 -85.69 92.90 -16.71
C LYS A 270 -84.33 92.47 -17.23
N ASP A 271 -83.84 93.13 -18.28
CA ASP A 271 -82.52 92.84 -18.87
C ASP A 271 -81.40 93.20 -17.89
N ALA A 272 -81.52 94.34 -17.18
CA ALA A 272 -80.60 94.72 -16.11
C ALA A 272 -80.63 93.73 -14.93
N GLN A 273 -81.80 93.23 -14.54
CA GLN A 273 -81.93 92.16 -13.52
C GLN A 273 -81.25 90.86 -13.98
N GLY A 274 -81.50 90.41 -15.21
CA GLY A 274 -80.89 89.20 -15.78
C GLY A 274 -79.36 89.32 -15.95
N LEU A 275 -78.86 90.52 -16.26
CA LEU A 275 -77.43 90.84 -16.26
C LEU A 275 -76.84 90.84 -14.85
N ASN A 276 -77.52 91.44 -13.87
CA ASN A 276 -77.09 91.47 -12.47
C ASN A 276 -77.01 90.05 -11.88
N GLU A 277 -78.01 89.19 -12.11
CA GLU A 277 -77.92 87.78 -11.71
C GLU A 277 -76.77 87.04 -12.40
N ARG A 278 -76.51 87.33 -13.69
CA ARG A 278 -75.40 86.71 -14.43
C ARG A 278 -74.04 87.16 -13.87
N ALA A 279 -73.92 88.43 -13.48
CA ALA A 279 -72.73 88.94 -12.79
C ALA A 279 -72.53 88.24 -11.44
N ILE A 280 -73.57 88.14 -10.60
CA ILE A 280 -73.52 87.44 -9.31
C ILE A 280 -73.10 85.96 -9.49
N ARG A 281 -73.67 85.26 -10.48
CA ARG A 281 -73.28 83.87 -10.79
C ARG A 281 -71.82 83.76 -11.21
N ALA A 282 -71.36 84.63 -12.12
CA ALA A 282 -69.97 84.65 -12.59
C ALA A 282 -68.97 85.03 -11.47
N GLU A 283 -69.35 85.90 -10.54
CA GLU A 283 -68.49 86.29 -9.41
C GLU A 283 -68.39 85.18 -8.36
N ILE A 284 -69.48 84.46 -8.07
CA ILE A 284 -69.44 83.24 -7.23
C ILE A 284 -68.54 82.17 -7.87
N GLU A 285 -68.64 81.97 -9.18
CA GLU A 285 -67.81 81.02 -9.94
C GLU A 285 -66.32 81.44 -9.94
N ALA A 286 -66.02 82.73 -10.12
CA ALA A 286 -64.67 83.26 -10.01
C ALA A 286 -64.08 83.08 -8.60
N GLN A 287 -64.83 83.40 -7.55
CA GLN A 287 -64.42 83.18 -6.15
C GLN A 287 -64.27 81.69 -5.79
N PHE A 288 -64.94 80.78 -6.50
CA PHE A 288 -64.73 79.34 -6.34
C PHE A 288 -63.43 78.91 -7.03
N LEU A 289 -63.20 79.35 -8.26
CA LEU A 289 -61.97 79.07 -9.02
C LEU A 289 -60.72 79.64 -8.33
N GLU A 290 -60.80 80.82 -7.71
CA GLU A 290 -59.71 81.40 -6.90
C GLU A 290 -59.35 80.54 -5.67
N LYS A 291 -60.36 79.93 -5.03
CA LYS A 291 -60.16 79.00 -3.90
C LYS A 291 -59.54 77.68 -4.36
N GLU A 292 -59.95 77.14 -5.51
CA GLU A 292 -59.31 75.94 -6.07
C GLU A 292 -57.89 76.22 -6.59
N LEU A 293 -57.63 77.37 -7.21
CA LEU A 293 -56.28 77.77 -7.62
C LEU A 293 -55.34 77.92 -6.42
N SER A 294 -55.79 78.56 -5.33
CA SER A 294 -54.98 78.67 -4.11
C SER A 294 -54.81 77.33 -3.39
N ARG A 295 -55.81 76.44 -3.40
CA ARG A 295 -55.67 75.04 -2.94
C ARG A 295 -54.59 74.31 -3.75
N LEU A 296 -54.70 74.31 -5.08
CA LEU A 296 -53.75 73.67 -6.01
C LEU A 296 -52.34 74.28 -5.93
N GLU A 297 -52.20 75.58 -5.70
CA GLU A 297 -50.91 76.25 -5.44
C GLU A 297 -50.26 75.69 -4.16
N THR A 298 -51.01 75.56 -3.06
CA THR A 298 -50.47 74.96 -1.82
C THR A 298 -50.12 73.48 -1.98
N GLU A 299 -50.92 72.72 -2.71
CA GLU A 299 -50.70 71.31 -3.01
C GLU A 299 -49.45 71.10 -3.89
N LYS A 300 -49.29 71.90 -4.96
CA LYS A 300 -48.08 71.96 -5.79
C LYS A 300 -46.84 72.29 -4.95
N ASN A 301 -46.93 73.30 -4.07
CA ASN A 301 -45.79 73.72 -3.25
C ASN A 301 -45.42 72.67 -2.19
N ALA A 302 -46.39 71.96 -1.63
CA ALA A 302 -46.15 70.82 -0.75
C ALA A 302 -45.48 69.64 -1.48
N GLY A 303 -45.97 69.28 -2.68
CA GLY A 303 -45.36 68.25 -3.52
C GLY A 303 -43.93 68.60 -3.96
N LEU A 304 -43.68 69.87 -4.30
CA LEU A 304 -42.34 70.35 -4.68
C LEU A 304 -41.36 70.36 -3.49
N LEU A 305 -41.84 70.64 -2.27
CA LEU A 305 -41.06 70.48 -1.04
C LEU A 305 -40.73 69.00 -0.77
N GLN A 306 -41.69 68.09 -0.92
CA GLN A 306 -41.46 66.65 -0.79
C GLN A 306 -40.44 66.14 -1.83
N TYR A 307 -40.59 66.55 -3.09
CA TYR A 307 -39.64 66.22 -4.17
C TYR A 307 -38.22 66.68 -3.85
N LYS A 308 -38.06 67.90 -3.31
CA LYS A 308 -36.75 68.40 -2.85
C LYS A 308 -36.17 67.54 -1.71
N GLN A 309 -36.97 67.17 -0.72
CA GLN A 309 -36.54 66.27 0.36
C GLN A 309 -36.17 64.86 -0.14
N CYS A 310 -36.83 64.37 -1.20
CA CYS A 310 -36.46 63.10 -1.84
C CYS A 310 -35.12 63.20 -2.57
N LEU A 311 -34.87 64.28 -3.33
CA LEU A 311 -33.57 64.54 -3.96
C LEU A 311 -32.43 64.65 -2.93
N GLU A 312 -32.66 65.32 -1.80
CA GLU A 312 -31.69 65.48 -0.72
C GLU A 312 -31.35 64.13 -0.07
N LYS A 313 -32.36 63.28 0.19
CA LYS A 313 -32.18 61.89 0.64
C LYS A 313 -31.46 61.02 -0.39
N ILE A 314 -31.75 61.17 -1.68
CA ILE A 314 -31.06 60.44 -2.76
C ILE A 314 -29.58 60.82 -2.76
N SER A 315 -29.25 62.12 -2.73
CA SER A 315 -27.85 62.58 -2.67
C SER A 315 -27.09 62.06 -1.43
N ASP A 316 -27.75 61.95 -0.28
CA ASP A 316 -27.16 61.36 0.93
C ASP A 316 -27.04 59.84 0.89
N LEU A 317 -27.86 59.14 0.10
CA LEU A 317 -27.72 57.72 -0.17
C LEU A 317 -26.63 57.44 -1.20
N GLU A 318 -26.52 58.26 -2.25
CA GLU A 318 -25.44 58.20 -3.26
C GLU A 318 -24.06 58.37 -2.60
N LYS A 319 -23.88 59.38 -1.73
CA LYS A 319 -22.65 59.57 -0.94
C LYS A 319 -22.32 58.34 -0.08
N LYS A 320 -23.32 57.76 0.59
CA LYS A 320 -23.13 56.55 1.42
C LYS A 320 -22.80 55.32 0.58
N SER A 321 -23.38 55.21 -0.61
CA SER A 321 -23.06 54.14 -1.57
C SER A 321 -21.62 54.27 -2.05
N SER A 322 -21.17 55.47 -2.43
CA SER A 322 -19.78 55.74 -2.84
C SER A 322 -18.78 55.38 -1.74
N VAL A 323 -19.05 55.77 -0.49
CA VAL A 323 -18.18 55.42 0.65
C VAL A 323 -18.17 53.91 0.91
N ALA A 324 -19.32 53.24 0.84
CA ALA A 324 -19.40 51.79 1.01
C ALA A 324 -18.70 51.01 -0.14
N GLU A 325 -18.69 51.56 -1.35
CA GLU A 325 -17.98 51.02 -2.52
C GLU A 325 -16.45 51.19 -2.36
N GLU A 326 -16.00 52.37 -1.93
CA GLU A 326 -14.59 52.62 -1.57
C GLU A 326 -14.11 51.70 -0.43
N GLU A 327 -14.92 51.55 0.64
CA GLU A 327 -14.63 50.62 1.74
C GLU A 327 -14.56 49.16 1.25
N ALA A 328 -15.46 48.74 0.35
CA ALA A 328 -15.45 47.40 -0.23
C ALA A 328 -14.19 47.14 -1.10
N ILE A 329 -13.75 48.13 -1.88
CA ILE A 329 -12.50 48.04 -2.67
C ILE A 329 -11.29 47.89 -1.73
N VAL A 330 -11.17 48.73 -0.71
CA VAL A 330 -10.05 48.67 0.27
C VAL A 330 -10.06 47.37 1.07
N LEU A 331 -11.24 46.83 1.39
CA LEU A 331 -11.39 45.50 2.00
C LEU A 331 -10.97 44.37 1.05
N ASN A 332 -11.31 44.44 -0.24
CA ASN A 332 -10.87 43.44 -1.23
C ASN A 332 -9.35 43.44 -1.38
N GLU A 333 -8.72 44.61 -1.60
CA GLU A 333 -7.25 44.69 -1.66
C GLU A 333 -6.59 44.14 -0.39
N ARG A 334 -7.21 44.33 0.78
CA ARG A 334 -6.71 43.81 2.06
C ARG A 334 -6.86 42.29 2.15
N ALA A 335 -7.92 41.72 1.58
CA ALA A 335 -8.05 40.27 1.41
C ALA A 335 -7.01 39.73 0.43
N ASP A 336 -6.79 40.38 -0.72
CA ASP A 336 -5.78 39.99 -1.71
C ASP A 336 -4.37 39.97 -1.11
N ARG A 337 -4.01 41.01 -0.33
CA ARG A 337 -2.75 41.08 0.42
C ARG A 337 -2.62 39.96 1.45
N ALA A 338 -3.65 39.72 2.26
CA ALA A 338 -3.66 38.62 3.23
C ALA A 338 -3.57 37.23 2.55
N GLU A 339 -4.17 37.06 1.37
CA GLU A 339 -4.00 35.84 0.57
C GLU A 339 -2.57 35.67 0.05
N THR A 340 -1.90 36.74 -0.41
CA THR A 340 -0.49 36.66 -0.78
C THR A 340 0.40 36.27 0.40
N GLU A 341 0.22 36.91 1.57
CA GLU A 341 0.95 36.57 2.80
C GLU A 341 0.72 35.10 3.22
N VAL A 342 -0.53 34.63 3.20
CA VAL A 342 -0.86 33.22 3.51
C VAL A 342 -0.26 32.25 2.49
N ARG A 343 -0.14 32.64 1.21
CA ARG A 343 0.47 31.82 0.14
C ARG A 343 1.98 31.72 0.31
N GLU A 344 2.64 32.80 0.71
CA GLU A 344 4.07 32.84 1.03
C GLU A 344 4.39 32.06 2.31
N LEU A 345 3.63 32.27 3.40
CA LEU A 345 3.77 31.52 4.65
C LEU A 345 3.56 30.01 4.46
N LYS A 346 2.63 29.59 3.59
CA LYS A 346 2.46 28.18 3.20
C LYS A 346 3.69 27.62 2.48
N LYS A 347 4.35 28.40 1.62
CA LYS A 347 5.58 27.99 0.93
C LYS A 347 6.73 27.82 1.94
N SER A 348 6.94 28.78 2.83
CA SER A 348 7.99 28.66 3.86
C SER A 348 7.71 27.57 4.89
N LEU A 349 6.45 27.26 5.20
CA LEU A 349 6.09 26.08 6.01
C LEU A 349 6.44 24.76 5.30
N ALA A 350 6.25 24.67 3.98
CA ALA A 350 6.65 23.49 3.21
C ALA A 350 8.19 23.34 3.18
N GLU A 351 8.91 24.44 2.94
CA GLU A 351 10.39 24.47 2.97
C GLU A 351 10.94 24.03 4.34
N ILE A 352 10.39 24.55 5.44
CA ILE A 352 10.77 24.16 6.81
C ILE A 352 10.42 22.70 7.10
N ASN A 353 9.30 22.17 6.58
CA ASN A 353 8.95 20.75 6.74
C ASN A 353 9.92 19.84 5.98
N GLU A 354 10.29 20.20 4.74
CA GLU A 354 11.30 19.45 3.97
C GLU A 354 12.67 19.45 4.67
N GLU A 355 13.08 20.58 5.25
CA GLU A 355 14.29 20.67 6.09
C GLU A 355 14.18 19.83 7.38
N GLN A 356 13.04 19.88 8.07
CA GLN A 356 12.78 19.10 9.28
C GLN A 356 12.83 17.59 8.99
N GLU A 357 12.21 17.13 7.92
CA GLU A 357 12.30 15.73 7.50
C GLU A 357 13.72 15.36 7.06
N ALA A 358 14.44 16.23 6.36
CA ALA A 358 15.83 16.00 6.00
C ALA A 358 16.74 15.93 7.24
N ALA A 359 16.48 16.73 8.28
CA ALA A 359 17.15 16.64 9.57
C ALA A 359 16.79 15.34 10.31
N ALA A 360 15.52 14.93 10.31
CA ALA A 360 15.07 13.67 10.90
C ALA A 360 15.75 12.45 10.24
N ARG A 361 15.75 12.38 8.90
CA ARG A 361 16.44 11.33 8.12
C ARG A 361 17.95 11.28 8.41
N ARG A 362 18.60 12.44 8.60
CA ARG A 362 20.02 12.52 9.02
C ARG A 362 20.23 12.00 10.45
N TYR A 363 19.33 12.36 11.38
CA TYR A 363 19.41 11.92 12.77
C TYR A 363 19.19 10.41 12.92
N GLU A 364 18.21 9.85 12.20
CA GLU A 364 17.95 8.41 12.11
C GLU A 364 19.16 7.64 11.56
N HIS A 365 19.79 8.14 10.49
CA HIS A 365 21.05 7.57 9.98
C HIS A 365 22.21 7.66 10.99
N CYS A 366 22.29 8.74 11.77
CA CYS A 366 23.26 8.85 12.87
C CYS A 366 22.99 7.81 13.98
N LEU A 367 21.73 7.56 14.34
CA LEU A 367 21.36 6.51 15.30
C LEU A 367 21.74 5.12 14.79
N GLU A 368 21.43 4.78 13.54
CA GLU A 368 21.88 3.51 12.94
C GLU A 368 23.40 3.33 13.03
N LYS A 369 24.16 4.41 12.75
CA LYS A 369 25.61 4.39 12.78
C LYS A 369 26.15 4.22 14.20
N ILE A 370 25.51 4.85 15.19
CA ILE A 370 25.83 4.65 16.60
C ILE A 370 25.61 3.18 17.00
N SER A 371 24.43 2.60 16.72
CA SER A 371 24.17 1.20 17.08
C SER A 371 25.04 0.18 16.35
N LYS A 372 25.49 0.47 15.12
CA LYS A 372 26.53 -0.32 14.43
C LYS A 372 27.85 -0.27 15.20
N LEU A 373 28.35 0.94 15.51
CA LEU A 373 29.58 1.14 16.29
C LEU A 373 29.50 0.55 17.71
N GLU A 374 28.33 0.61 18.37
CA GLU A 374 28.09 -0.04 19.67
C GLU A 374 28.20 -1.57 19.57
N SER A 375 27.67 -2.18 18.50
CA SER A 375 27.78 -3.62 18.26
C SER A 375 29.22 -4.06 17.92
N GLU A 376 29.94 -3.27 17.12
CA GLU A 376 31.36 -3.50 16.81
C GLU A 376 32.23 -3.38 18.07
N LEU A 377 31.99 -2.36 18.89
CA LEU A 377 32.68 -2.14 20.16
C LEU A 377 32.36 -3.24 21.18
N SER A 378 31.13 -3.74 21.23
CA SER A 378 30.77 -4.90 22.06
C SER A 378 31.46 -6.19 21.60
N CYS A 379 31.64 -6.39 20.28
CA CYS A 379 32.38 -7.53 19.74
C CYS A 379 33.86 -7.45 20.14
N ALA A 380 34.51 -6.29 19.91
CA ALA A 380 35.89 -6.05 20.29
C ALA A 380 36.12 -6.19 21.81
N GLN A 381 35.17 -5.79 22.66
CA GLN A 381 35.24 -6.01 24.10
C GLN A 381 35.17 -7.50 24.48
N GLU A 382 34.41 -8.31 23.76
CA GLU A 382 34.35 -9.77 23.99
C GLU A 382 35.63 -10.46 23.49
N GLU A 383 36.17 -10.05 22.35
CA GLU A 383 37.47 -10.49 21.83
C GLU A 383 38.61 -10.19 22.82
N ILE A 384 38.66 -8.97 23.36
CA ILE A 384 39.62 -8.58 24.40
C ILE A 384 39.43 -9.43 25.67
N ARG A 385 38.19 -9.75 26.06
CA ARG A 385 37.92 -10.61 27.23
C ARG A 385 38.40 -12.04 26.99
N CYS A 386 38.17 -12.58 25.80
CA CYS A 386 38.65 -13.91 25.38
C CYS A 386 40.19 -13.94 25.32
N LEU A 387 40.83 -12.93 24.73
CA LEU A 387 42.27 -12.84 24.65
C LEU A 387 42.91 -12.74 26.05
N ASN A 388 42.33 -11.94 26.95
CA ASN A 388 42.77 -11.86 28.35
C ASN A 388 42.64 -13.21 29.08
N SER A 389 41.59 -14.00 28.82
CA SER A 389 41.46 -15.33 29.43
C SER A 389 42.48 -16.33 28.88
N VAL A 390 42.80 -16.26 27.58
CA VAL A 390 43.90 -17.02 26.97
C VAL A 390 45.25 -16.63 27.58
N VAL A 391 45.55 -15.34 27.68
CA VAL A 391 46.81 -14.84 28.30
C VAL A 391 46.93 -15.26 29.77
N LEU A 392 45.83 -15.28 30.54
CA LEU A 392 45.84 -15.81 31.91
C LEU A 392 46.12 -17.33 31.95
N ILE A 393 45.55 -18.10 31.03
CA ILE A 393 45.83 -19.55 30.91
C ILE A 393 47.28 -19.80 30.46
N GLU A 394 47.81 -19.03 29.52
CA GLU A 394 49.16 -19.18 28.99
C GLU A 394 50.23 -18.71 29.98
N THR A 395 50.01 -17.62 30.70
CA THR A 395 50.91 -17.20 31.79
C THR A 395 50.88 -18.16 32.98
N ALA A 396 49.75 -18.82 33.28
CA ALA A 396 49.70 -19.90 34.27
C ALA A 396 50.47 -21.15 33.80
N LYS A 397 50.33 -21.55 32.52
CA LYS A 397 51.12 -22.64 31.91
C LYS A 397 52.62 -22.32 31.92
N LEU A 398 52.99 -21.09 31.56
CA LEU A 398 54.37 -20.62 31.54
C LEU A 398 55.00 -20.71 32.93
N LYS A 399 54.33 -20.18 33.96
CA LYS A 399 54.79 -20.29 35.35
C LYS A 399 54.97 -21.74 35.80
N SER A 400 54.03 -22.62 35.48
CA SER A 400 54.17 -24.05 35.81
C SER A 400 55.33 -24.72 35.06
N ALA A 401 55.64 -24.27 33.84
CA ALA A 401 56.82 -24.71 33.10
C ALA A 401 58.13 -24.12 33.65
N GLU A 402 58.13 -22.86 34.09
CA GLU A 402 59.26 -22.21 34.78
C GLU A 402 59.57 -22.93 36.10
N GLU A 403 58.54 -23.24 36.90
CA GLU A 403 58.63 -24.05 38.12
C GLU A 403 59.21 -25.45 37.83
N GLN A 404 58.75 -26.11 36.76
CA GLN A 404 59.30 -27.41 36.32
C GLN A 404 60.76 -27.29 35.87
N CYS A 405 61.14 -26.23 35.16
CA CYS A 405 62.53 -25.96 34.77
C CYS A 405 63.41 -25.76 36.01
N VAL A 406 62.99 -24.98 37.01
CA VAL A 406 63.73 -24.79 38.27
C VAL A 406 63.87 -26.11 39.05
N MET A 407 62.83 -26.94 39.08
CA MET A 407 62.89 -28.29 39.68
C MET A 407 63.86 -29.23 38.92
N LEU A 408 63.90 -29.15 37.59
CA LEU A 408 64.84 -29.91 36.77
C LEU A 408 66.28 -29.39 36.90
N GLU A 409 66.50 -28.08 36.97
CA GLU A 409 67.82 -27.48 37.17
C GLU A 409 68.40 -27.82 38.54
N THR A 410 67.62 -27.69 39.62
CA THR A 410 68.05 -28.07 40.98
C THR A 410 68.33 -29.57 41.09
N SER A 411 67.51 -30.42 40.44
CA SER A 411 67.80 -31.85 40.31
C SER A 411 69.08 -32.12 39.52
N ASN A 412 69.32 -31.42 38.41
CA ASN A 412 70.53 -31.56 37.60
C ASN A 412 71.79 -31.10 38.37
N GLN A 413 71.69 -30.03 39.16
CA GLN A 413 72.75 -29.58 40.08
C GLN A 413 73.06 -30.65 41.15
N SER A 414 72.03 -31.26 41.75
CA SER A 414 72.20 -32.36 42.70
C SER A 414 72.90 -33.57 42.07
N LEU A 415 72.51 -33.96 40.86
CA LEU A 415 73.12 -35.06 40.11
C LEU A 415 74.57 -34.76 39.70
N ARG A 416 74.91 -33.48 39.39
CA ARG A 416 76.30 -33.07 39.15
C ARG A 416 77.14 -33.18 40.42
N LEU A 417 76.63 -32.74 41.57
CA LEU A 417 77.32 -32.87 42.85
C LEU A 417 77.52 -34.34 43.24
N GLU A 418 76.54 -35.21 42.98
CA GLU A 418 76.69 -36.65 43.15
C GLU A 418 77.75 -37.23 42.20
N ALA A 419 77.72 -36.88 40.91
CA ALA A 419 78.72 -37.30 39.93
C ALA A 419 80.14 -36.83 40.29
N GLU A 420 80.33 -35.59 40.74
CA GLU A 420 81.61 -35.11 41.26
C GLU A 420 82.09 -35.90 42.48
N ASN A 421 81.19 -36.27 43.39
CA ASN A 421 81.53 -37.07 44.57
C ASN A 421 81.85 -38.52 44.19
N LEU A 422 81.20 -39.07 43.17
CA LEU A 422 81.58 -40.35 42.57
C LEU A 422 82.95 -40.27 41.87
N VAL A 423 83.25 -39.19 41.14
CA VAL A 423 84.59 -38.97 40.54
C VAL A 423 85.68 -38.87 41.61
N LYS A 424 85.45 -38.14 42.71
CA LYS A 424 86.37 -38.11 43.87
C LYS A 424 86.58 -39.52 44.45
N LYS A 425 85.50 -40.30 44.59
CA LYS A 425 85.55 -41.68 45.10
C LYS A 425 86.23 -42.65 44.15
N ILE A 426 86.12 -42.45 42.84
CA ILE A 426 86.83 -43.20 41.79
C ILE A 426 88.32 -42.86 41.87
N ALA A 427 88.72 -41.58 41.89
CA ALA A 427 90.11 -41.18 42.02
C ALA A 427 90.78 -41.73 43.30
N MET A 428 90.08 -41.76 44.43
CA MET A 428 90.55 -42.42 45.66
C MET A 428 90.71 -43.95 45.50
N LYS A 429 89.89 -44.59 44.66
CA LYS A 429 89.99 -46.03 44.37
C LYS A 429 91.08 -46.35 43.36
N ASP A 430 91.29 -45.48 42.37
CA ASP A 430 92.38 -45.61 41.40
C ASP A 430 93.74 -45.40 42.09
N GLN A 431 93.83 -44.46 43.06
CA GLN A 431 95.01 -44.35 43.92
C GLN A 431 95.25 -45.65 44.71
N GLN A 432 94.23 -46.20 45.38
CA GLN A 432 94.35 -47.47 46.11
C GLN A 432 94.71 -48.67 45.20
N LEU A 433 94.25 -48.67 43.95
CA LEU A 433 94.65 -49.65 42.95
C LEU A 433 96.09 -49.45 42.50
N SER A 434 96.55 -48.21 42.35
CA SER A 434 97.95 -47.89 42.03
C SER A 434 98.90 -48.29 43.16
N GLU A 435 98.56 -48.00 44.42
CA GLU A 435 99.31 -48.44 45.60
C GLU A 435 99.40 -49.97 45.66
N LYS A 436 98.30 -50.68 45.39
CA LYS A 436 98.25 -52.15 45.33
C LYS A 436 98.96 -52.72 44.11
N HIS A 437 99.04 -51.98 43.00
CA HIS A 437 99.82 -52.37 41.83
C HIS A 437 101.32 -52.25 42.12
N GLU A 438 101.76 -51.16 42.77
CA GLU A 438 103.16 -50.96 43.18
C GLU A 438 103.59 -52.00 44.24
N GLU A 439 102.70 -52.40 45.15
CA GLU A 439 102.92 -53.58 46.03
C GLU A 439 103.08 -54.88 45.23
N LEU A 440 102.27 -55.09 44.19
CA LEU A 440 102.31 -56.29 43.35
C LEU A 440 103.54 -56.33 42.44
N GLU A 441 104.00 -55.18 41.92
CA GLU A 441 105.27 -55.07 41.20
C GLU A 441 106.47 -55.39 42.11
N LYS A 442 106.47 -54.92 43.36
CA LYS A 442 107.50 -55.27 44.35
C LYS A 442 107.52 -56.77 44.67
N LEU A 443 106.33 -57.39 44.80
CA LEU A 443 106.21 -58.84 44.96
C LEU A 443 106.68 -59.58 43.70
N GLN A 444 106.35 -59.10 42.51
CA GLN A 444 106.78 -59.70 41.24
C GLN A 444 108.31 -59.61 41.05
N ALA A 445 108.93 -58.49 41.42
CA ALA A 445 110.38 -58.35 41.45
C ALA A 445 111.03 -59.32 42.46
N CYS A 446 110.44 -59.49 43.65
CA CYS A 446 110.92 -60.46 44.63
C CYS A 446 110.79 -61.91 44.14
N VAL A 447 109.71 -62.26 43.44
CA VAL A 447 109.53 -63.58 42.80
C VAL A 447 110.51 -63.78 41.63
N GLN A 448 110.87 -62.72 40.89
CA GLN A 448 111.90 -62.80 39.85
C GLN A 448 113.30 -62.99 40.44
N ASP A 449 113.60 -62.37 41.60
CA ASP A 449 114.85 -62.59 42.33
C ASP A 449 114.92 -64.02 42.90
N GLU A 450 113.82 -64.53 43.49
CA GLU A 450 113.73 -65.95 43.86
C GLU A 450 113.88 -66.88 42.65
N GLN A 451 113.31 -66.54 41.47
CA GLN A 451 113.48 -67.34 40.25
C GLN A 451 114.93 -67.33 39.74
N LEU A 452 115.62 -66.19 39.79
CA LEU A 452 117.06 -66.10 39.47
C LEU A 452 117.89 -66.92 40.46
N HIS A 453 117.57 -66.87 41.74
CA HIS A 453 118.19 -67.71 42.77
C HIS A 453 117.90 -69.20 42.54
N PHE A 454 116.68 -69.59 42.17
CA PHE A 454 116.33 -70.96 41.80
C PHE A 454 117.12 -71.45 40.58
N VAL A 455 117.24 -70.65 39.52
CA VAL A 455 118.05 -70.98 38.34
C VAL A 455 119.54 -71.08 38.70
N GLN A 456 120.04 -70.25 39.62
CA GLN A 456 121.41 -70.34 40.11
C GLN A 456 121.64 -71.63 40.93
N VAL A 457 120.70 -71.99 41.81
CA VAL A 457 120.73 -73.26 42.56
C VAL A 457 120.65 -74.45 41.60
N GLU A 458 119.75 -74.43 40.62
CA GLU A 458 119.60 -75.47 39.60
C GLU A 458 120.89 -75.64 38.77
N ALA A 459 121.56 -74.54 38.39
CA ALA A 459 122.87 -74.60 37.73
C ALA A 459 123.96 -75.23 38.62
N THR A 460 123.98 -74.94 39.93
CA THR A 460 124.90 -75.61 40.87
C THR A 460 124.57 -77.09 41.09
N LEU A 461 123.28 -77.47 41.02
CA LEU A 461 122.84 -78.85 41.18
C LEU A 461 123.10 -79.66 39.90
N GLN A 462 122.94 -79.07 38.73
CA GLN A 462 123.28 -79.65 37.42
C GLN A 462 124.80 -79.87 37.28
N THR A 463 125.63 -78.93 37.74
CA THR A 463 127.09 -79.12 37.75
C THR A 463 127.53 -80.20 38.74
N LEU A 464 126.86 -80.33 39.90
CA LEU A 464 127.06 -81.44 40.83
C LEU A 464 126.62 -82.79 40.24
N GLN A 465 125.50 -82.85 39.52
CA GLN A 465 125.07 -84.05 38.79
C GLN A 465 126.04 -84.44 37.68
N ASN A 466 126.62 -83.48 36.96
CA ASN A 466 127.61 -83.74 35.93
C ASN A 466 128.91 -84.34 36.55
N LEU A 467 129.37 -83.80 37.68
CA LEU A 467 130.52 -84.36 38.43
C LEU A 467 130.23 -85.77 38.96
N HIS A 468 129.03 -86.01 39.49
CA HIS A 468 128.61 -87.35 39.91
C HIS A 468 128.55 -88.33 38.72
N SER A 469 128.02 -87.89 37.58
CA SER A 469 127.94 -88.70 36.35
C SER A 469 129.31 -89.06 35.80
N GLN A 470 130.28 -88.13 35.82
CA GLN A 470 131.67 -88.40 35.45
C GLN A 470 132.28 -89.47 36.37
N SER A 471 132.18 -89.29 37.69
CA SER A 471 132.70 -90.27 38.67
C SER A 471 132.04 -91.65 38.52
N GLN A 472 130.75 -91.70 38.17
CA GLN A 472 130.03 -92.95 37.90
C GLN A 472 130.51 -93.63 36.60
N GLN A 473 130.87 -92.86 35.57
CA GLN A 473 131.48 -93.38 34.34
C GLN A 473 132.89 -93.92 34.60
N ASP A 474 133.72 -93.20 35.39
CA ASP A 474 135.07 -93.63 35.74
C ASP A 474 135.06 -94.97 36.52
N GLN A 475 134.12 -95.13 37.47
CA GLN A 475 133.89 -96.40 38.16
C GLN A 475 133.46 -97.54 37.22
N ASN A 476 132.57 -97.24 36.27
CA ASN A 476 132.09 -98.23 35.30
C ASN A 476 133.20 -98.65 34.31
N ALA A 477 134.09 -97.74 33.91
CA ALA A 477 135.25 -98.05 33.07
C ALA A 477 136.21 -99.02 33.79
N LEU A 478 136.56 -98.74 35.04
CA LEU A 478 137.43 -99.60 35.85
C LEU A 478 136.81 -100.99 36.10
N ALA A 479 135.49 -101.06 36.27
CA ALA A 479 134.76 -102.33 36.36
C ALA A 479 134.75 -103.11 35.03
N LEU A 480 134.79 -102.42 33.89
CA LEU A 480 134.87 -103.05 32.57
C LEU A 480 136.25 -103.65 32.30
N GLU A 481 137.33 -102.97 32.70
CA GLU A 481 138.70 -103.51 32.62
C GLU A 481 138.86 -104.76 33.49
N LEU A 482 138.39 -104.73 34.74
CA LEU A 482 138.35 -105.90 35.62
C LEU A 482 137.56 -107.08 35.01
N LYS A 483 136.44 -106.78 34.35
CA LYS A 483 135.61 -107.79 33.68
C LYS A 483 136.29 -108.40 32.45
N ASN A 484 137.00 -107.59 31.66
CA ASN A 484 137.77 -108.07 30.51
C ASN A 484 138.98 -108.93 30.95
N GLY A 485 139.68 -108.53 32.02
CA GLY A 485 140.75 -109.35 32.62
C GLY A 485 140.25 -110.71 33.13
N LEU A 486 139.08 -110.73 33.78
CA LEU A 486 138.41 -111.97 34.18
C LEU A 486 137.97 -112.84 33.00
N GLN A 487 137.52 -112.24 31.88
CA GLN A 487 137.16 -113.00 30.68
C GLN A 487 138.39 -113.65 30.04
N MET A 488 139.49 -112.92 29.86
CA MET A 488 140.75 -113.48 29.33
C MET A 488 141.29 -114.64 30.19
N LEU A 489 141.16 -114.56 31.52
CA LEU A 489 141.54 -115.65 32.42
C LEU A 489 140.68 -116.90 32.18
N LYS A 490 139.40 -116.71 31.90
CA LYS A 490 138.41 -117.76 31.66
C LYS A 490 138.59 -118.45 30.31
N ASP A 491 138.93 -117.67 29.28
CA ASP A 491 139.23 -118.20 27.94
C ASP A 491 140.55 -119.02 27.97
N LEU A 492 141.53 -118.61 28.78
CA LEU A 492 142.73 -119.40 29.07
C LEU A 492 142.38 -120.72 29.77
N GLU A 493 141.49 -120.68 30.77
CA GLU A 493 141.03 -121.86 31.52
C GLU A 493 140.23 -122.85 30.65
N ILE A 494 139.48 -122.37 29.65
CA ILE A 494 138.83 -123.21 28.63
C ILE A 494 139.89 -123.92 27.77
N SER A 495 140.88 -123.20 27.24
CA SER A 495 141.96 -123.82 26.43
C SER A 495 142.76 -124.88 27.20
N LYS A 496 142.87 -124.74 28.52
CA LYS A 496 143.45 -125.75 29.41
C LYS A 496 142.57 -127.00 29.49
N HIS A 497 141.25 -126.83 29.59
CA HIS A 497 140.30 -127.95 29.61
C HIS A 497 140.32 -128.72 28.29
N ASP A 498 140.38 -128.04 27.15
CA ASP A 498 140.43 -128.68 25.83
C ASP A 498 141.70 -129.57 25.69
N LEU A 499 142.86 -129.08 26.14
CA LEU A 499 144.11 -129.86 26.19
C LEU A 499 144.06 -131.04 27.18
N GLU A 500 143.35 -130.90 28.30
CA GLU A 500 143.10 -132.02 29.22
C GLU A 500 142.13 -133.05 28.62
N GLU A 501 141.27 -132.65 27.69
CA GLU A 501 140.35 -133.52 26.93
C GLU A 501 141.06 -134.29 25.80
N GLU A 502 141.97 -133.66 25.05
CA GLU A 502 142.83 -134.36 24.08
C GLU A 502 143.71 -135.42 24.77
N ILE A 503 144.29 -135.08 25.92
CA ILE A 503 145.06 -136.04 26.74
C ILE A 503 144.17 -137.18 27.25
N ARG A 504 142.87 -136.95 27.47
CA ARG A 504 141.89 -137.99 27.82
C ARG A 504 141.62 -138.92 26.63
N GLN A 505 141.39 -138.36 25.44
CA GLN A 505 141.13 -139.11 24.21
C GLN A 505 142.31 -140.02 23.82
N VAL A 506 143.54 -139.49 23.83
CA VAL A 506 144.76 -140.29 23.58
C VAL A 506 144.91 -141.45 24.59
N LYS A 507 144.37 -141.31 25.80
CA LYS A 507 144.42 -142.33 26.85
C LYS A 507 143.44 -143.49 26.62
N ASP A 508 142.27 -143.20 26.06
CA ASP A 508 141.26 -144.21 25.74
C ASP A 508 141.52 -144.87 24.37
N GLU A 509 142.14 -144.16 23.41
CA GLU A 509 142.71 -144.79 22.20
C GLU A 509 143.81 -145.81 22.58
N ASN A 510 144.67 -145.47 23.54
CA ASN A 510 145.71 -146.38 24.04
C ASN A 510 145.13 -147.59 24.80
N ARG A 511 143.93 -147.46 25.42
CA ARG A 511 143.18 -148.61 25.97
C ARG A 511 142.67 -149.55 24.87
N ASN A 512 142.06 -149.02 23.81
CA ASN A 512 141.59 -149.83 22.68
C ASN A 512 142.76 -150.57 22.00
N VAL A 513 143.91 -149.91 21.86
CA VAL A 513 145.15 -150.56 21.39
C VAL A 513 145.60 -151.65 22.36
N ASN A 514 145.50 -151.46 23.67
CA ASN A 514 145.91 -152.45 24.67
C ASN A 514 144.96 -153.66 24.77
N GLU A 515 143.65 -153.49 24.54
CA GLU A 515 142.70 -154.61 24.43
C GLU A 515 142.92 -155.40 23.13
N LEU A 516 143.15 -154.71 22.00
CA LEU A 516 143.57 -155.36 20.76
C LEU A 516 144.92 -156.08 20.92
N ASN A 517 145.90 -155.48 21.61
CA ASN A 517 147.16 -156.14 21.94
C ASN A 517 146.98 -157.30 22.93
N SER A 518 145.95 -157.29 23.77
CA SER A 518 145.61 -158.45 24.62
C SER A 518 145.07 -159.61 23.77
N SER A 519 144.21 -159.32 22.78
CA SER A 519 143.76 -160.32 21.81
C SER A 519 144.91 -160.84 20.92
N PHE A 520 145.82 -159.95 20.53
CA PHE A 520 147.04 -160.29 19.79
C PHE A 520 148.02 -161.09 20.66
N THR A 521 148.13 -160.79 21.96
CA THR A 521 148.95 -161.56 22.91
C THR A 521 148.40 -162.97 23.05
N ILE A 522 147.08 -163.17 23.15
CA ILE A 522 146.48 -164.53 23.19
C ILE A 522 146.70 -165.27 21.85
N SER A 523 146.66 -164.57 20.71
CA SER A 523 147.01 -165.15 19.40
C SER A 523 148.51 -165.52 19.32
N VAL A 524 149.37 -164.65 19.85
CA VAL A 524 150.82 -164.84 19.94
C VAL A 524 151.17 -165.92 20.96
N GLU A 525 150.43 -166.12 22.05
CA GLU A 525 150.61 -167.24 22.99
C GLU A 525 150.21 -168.57 22.35
N ASN A 526 149.16 -168.60 21.52
CA ASN A 526 148.82 -169.79 20.74
C ASN A 526 149.92 -170.11 19.73
N LEU A 527 150.35 -169.13 18.93
CA LEU A 527 151.49 -169.25 18.01
C LEU A 527 152.80 -169.53 18.74
N GLN A 528 153.00 -169.03 19.97
CA GLN A 528 154.16 -169.35 20.79
C GLN A 528 154.07 -170.73 21.40
N SER A 529 152.88 -171.29 21.67
CA SER A 529 152.72 -172.70 22.06
C SER A 529 152.99 -173.64 20.88
N GLU A 530 152.67 -173.22 19.67
CA GLU A 530 152.91 -173.95 18.43
C GLU A 530 154.39 -173.85 18.03
N ILE A 531 154.98 -172.67 18.17
CA ILE A 531 156.44 -172.45 18.12
C ILE A 531 157.13 -173.17 19.30
N LEU A 532 156.52 -173.36 20.47
CA LEU A 532 157.12 -174.16 21.56
C LEU A 532 157.12 -175.63 21.16
N LYS A 533 156.00 -176.19 20.67
CA LYS A 533 155.95 -177.57 20.17
C LYS A 533 156.93 -177.79 19.02
N LEU A 534 157.03 -176.82 18.09
CA LEU A 534 158.02 -176.83 17.01
C LEU A 534 159.46 -176.60 17.51
N ARG A 535 159.66 -175.89 18.62
CA ARG A 535 160.98 -175.65 19.24
C ARG A 535 161.43 -176.82 20.08
N GLU A 536 160.56 -177.47 20.86
CA GLU A 536 160.80 -178.75 21.51
C GLU A 536 160.99 -179.87 20.47
N MET A 537 160.26 -179.83 19.35
CA MET A 537 160.48 -180.75 18.23
C MET A 537 161.81 -180.46 17.52
N LYS A 538 162.19 -179.19 17.36
CA LYS A 538 163.50 -178.76 16.83
C LYS A 538 164.64 -179.09 17.79
N GLU A 539 164.48 -178.88 19.10
CA GLU A 539 165.47 -179.20 20.13
C GLU A 539 165.62 -180.72 20.26
N ARG A 540 164.53 -181.50 20.20
CA ARG A 540 164.64 -182.96 20.03
C ARG A 540 165.31 -183.35 18.72
N LEU A 541 165.05 -182.66 17.60
CA LEU A 541 165.76 -182.89 16.34
C LEU A 541 167.23 -182.43 16.38
N GLU A 542 167.60 -181.45 17.20
CA GLU A 542 168.98 -180.97 17.38
C GLU A 542 169.74 -181.77 18.45
N GLU A 543 169.04 -182.39 19.40
CA GLU A 543 169.56 -183.45 20.27
C GLU A 543 169.69 -184.77 19.50
N GLU A 544 168.74 -185.14 18.64
CA GLU A 544 168.82 -186.32 17.77
C GLU A 544 169.90 -186.13 16.69
N VAL A 545 170.04 -184.92 16.10
CA VAL A 545 171.17 -184.57 15.23
C VAL A 545 172.47 -184.43 16.03
N GLY A 546 172.43 -183.97 17.27
CA GLY A 546 173.60 -183.95 18.17
C GLY A 546 174.07 -185.35 18.53
N LEU A 547 173.15 -186.27 18.80
CA LEU A 547 173.38 -187.69 19.01
C LEU A 547 173.83 -188.38 17.72
N GLN A 548 173.22 -188.11 16.57
CA GLN A 548 173.70 -188.61 15.28
C GLN A 548 175.05 -188.04 14.88
N MET A 549 175.38 -186.79 15.23
CA MET A 549 176.68 -186.19 14.93
C MET A 549 177.75 -186.67 15.91
N GLY A 550 177.39 -186.94 17.17
CA GLY A 550 178.20 -187.67 18.15
C GLY A 550 178.45 -189.12 17.71
N GLN A 551 177.41 -189.84 17.28
CA GLN A 551 177.52 -191.18 16.69
C GLN A 551 178.29 -191.16 15.38
N THR A 552 178.14 -190.15 14.53
CA THR A 552 178.89 -190.03 13.27
C THR A 552 180.35 -189.73 13.54
N ASN A 553 180.69 -188.88 14.52
CA ASN A 553 182.07 -188.66 14.93
C ASN A 553 182.67 -189.88 15.63
N SER A 554 181.89 -190.58 16.47
CA SER A 554 182.28 -191.89 17.04
C SER A 554 182.55 -192.90 15.92
N LEU A 555 181.64 -193.05 14.96
CA LEU A 555 181.78 -193.90 13.79
C LEU A 555 182.93 -193.44 12.87
N GLN A 556 183.26 -192.15 12.80
CA GLN A 556 184.38 -191.65 12.01
C GLN A 556 185.73 -191.96 12.69
N GLU A 557 185.81 -191.81 14.01
CA GLU A 557 186.95 -192.31 14.80
C GLU A 557 187.04 -193.84 14.75
N GLU A 558 185.91 -194.53 14.80
CA GLU A 558 185.83 -195.98 14.85
C GLU A 558 186.08 -196.59 13.46
N ILE A 559 185.68 -195.95 12.36
CA ILE A 559 186.15 -196.24 10.99
C ILE A 559 187.66 -195.94 10.86
N SER A 560 188.19 -194.98 11.60
CA SER A 560 189.64 -194.70 11.61
C SER A 560 190.43 -195.74 12.41
N ARG A 561 189.91 -196.15 13.58
CA ARG A 561 190.41 -197.28 14.37
C ARG A 561 190.31 -198.58 13.58
N LEU A 562 189.12 -198.92 13.07
CA LEU A 562 188.87 -200.08 12.19
C LEU A 562 189.69 -200.05 10.89
N LYS A 563 190.14 -198.88 10.38
CA LYS A 563 191.08 -198.84 9.25
C LYS A 563 192.49 -199.29 9.63
N GLU A 564 193.00 -198.89 10.79
CA GLU A 564 194.25 -199.42 11.32
C GLU A 564 194.08 -200.87 11.81
N GLU A 565 192.96 -201.19 12.45
CA GLU A 565 192.66 -202.53 12.95
C GLU A 565 192.37 -203.52 11.82
N ILE A 566 191.79 -203.14 10.68
CA ILE A 566 191.77 -203.99 9.47
C ILE A 566 193.20 -204.13 8.91
N LYS A 567 194.01 -203.07 8.95
CA LYS A 567 195.42 -203.08 8.53
C LYS A 567 196.33 -203.92 9.46
N ASP A 568 195.87 -204.29 10.66
CA ASP A 568 196.52 -205.23 11.57
C ASP A 568 195.85 -206.62 11.60
N LEU A 569 194.52 -206.70 11.71
CA LEU A 569 193.73 -207.94 11.71
C LEU A 569 193.83 -208.68 10.38
N ASN A 570 194.03 -208.00 9.25
CA ASN A 570 194.32 -208.69 7.98
C ASN A 570 195.72 -209.35 7.98
N LYS A 571 196.62 -208.98 8.89
CA LYS A 571 197.86 -209.73 9.20
C LYS A 571 197.59 -210.92 10.15
N GLY A 572 196.50 -210.88 10.92
CA GLY A 572 196.17 -211.86 11.98
C GLY A 572 195.14 -212.94 11.59
N TYR A 573 194.16 -212.62 10.74
CA TYR A 573 193.26 -213.62 10.13
C TYR A 573 194.06 -214.60 9.25
N GLN A 574 195.15 -214.10 8.66
CA GLN A 574 196.17 -214.88 7.96
C GLN A 574 196.98 -215.83 8.87
N ALA A 575 196.65 -215.90 10.18
CA ALA A 575 197.16 -216.89 11.14
C ALA A 575 196.03 -217.67 11.86
N LEU A 576 194.94 -217.04 12.33
CA LEU A 576 193.98 -217.73 13.22
C LEU A 576 193.14 -218.85 12.57
N MET A 577 193.08 -218.95 11.23
CA MET A 577 192.42 -220.07 10.54
C MET A 577 193.00 -221.47 10.92
N GLU A 578 194.12 -221.51 11.63
CA GLU A 578 194.82 -222.70 12.11
C GLU A 578 194.18 -223.45 13.32
N GLN A 579 192.98 -223.12 13.86
CA GLN A 579 192.53 -223.66 15.19
C GLN A 579 191.07 -224.18 15.48
N VAL A 580 189.99 -223.93 14.72
CA VAL A 580 188.60 -223.86 15.31
C VAL A 580 187.65 -225.11 15.26
N GLU A 581 187.98 -226.27 14.68
CA GLU A 581 187.00 -227.29 14.18
C GLU A 581 185.98 -227.95 15.23
N LEU A 582 184.62 -227.61 15.27
CA LEU A 582 183.54 -227.90 16.35
C LEU A 582 181.96 -228.18 15.99
N VAL A 583 180.90 -227.94 16.87
CA VAL A 583 179.52 -228.67 16.99
C VAL A 583 178.12 -227.91 17.36
N GLY A 584 176.92 -228.59 17.55
CA GLY A 584 175.48 -228.10 17.87
C GLY A 584 174.44 -229.18 18.49
N LEU A 585 173.05 -229.22 18.69
CA LEU A 585 171.66 -228.54 18.52
C LEU A 585 170.50 -229.34 19.34
N ASN A 586 169.10 -229.25 19.47
CA ASN A 586 167.84 -228.36 19.38
C ASN A 586 166.43 -229.04 19.88
N PRO A 587 165.25 -228.37 20.24
CA PRO A 587 163.95 -228.94 20.87
C PRO A 587 162.45 -228.60 20.32
N GLU A 588 161.27 -229.02 20.94
CA GLU A 588 159.80 -228.91 20.44
C GLU A 588 158.50 -229.11 21.43
N CYS A 589 157.19 -228.88 20.98
CA CYS A 589 155.79 -229.47 21.35
C CYS A 589 154.58 -228.80 22.20
N ILE A 590 153.22 -229.11 21.97
CA ILE A 590 151.90 -229.06 22.83
C ILE A 590 150.43 -228.94 22.13
N ALA A 591 149.21 -229.19 22.77
CA ALA A 591 147.76 -229.22 22.19
C ALA A 591 146.43 -228.98 23.13
N SER A 592 145.11 -229.09 22.67
CA SER A 592 143.77 -228.69 23.36
C SER A 592 142.34 -229.37 23.00
N SER A 593 141.09 -228.94 23.48
CA SER A 593 139.69 -229.60 23.32
C SER A 593 138.29 -228.81 23.57
N VAL A 594 137.02 -229.41 23.46
CA VAL A 594 135.57 -228.82 23.38
C VAL A 594 134.32 -229.75 23.75
N LYS A 595 133.07 -229.29 24.17
CA LYS A 595 131.73 -230.02 24.01
C LYS A 595 130.30 -229.33 24.06
N ASP A 596 129.66 -229.06 25.23
CA ASP A 596 128.19 -229.31 25.52
C ASP A 596 127.01 -228.49 24.88
N LEU A 597 127.21 -227.43 24.10
CA LEU A 597 126.18 -226.39 23.85
C LEU A 597 125.09 -226.70 22.76
N GLN A 598 124.65 -227.95 22.60
CA GLN A 598 124.05 -228.43 21.32
C GLN A 598 122.52 -228.65 21.28
N ASP A 599 121.82 -228.87 22.40
CA ASP A 599 120.47 -229.50 22.39
C ASP A 599 119.25 -228.58 22.19
N GLU A 600 119.31 -227.28 22.55
CA GLU A 600 118.16 -226.37 22.51
C GLU A 600 117.64 -226.07 21.07
N ASN A 601 118.32 -226.61 20.06
CA ASN A 601 118.10 -226.43 18.62
C ASN A 601 116.70 -226.83 18.11
N THR A 602 115.99 -227.73 18.79
CA THR A 602 115.05 -228.64 18.10
C THR A 602 113.57 -228.21 18.06
N LYS A 603 113.01 -227.63 19.14
CA LYS A 603 111.54 -227.59 19.32
C LYS A 603 110.79 -226.56 18.46
N LEU A 604 111.43 -225.46 18.04
CA LEU A 604 110.77 -224.42 17.22
C LEU A 604 110.54 -224.80 15.74
N ARG A 605 110.90 -226.03 15.32
CA ARG A 605 110.64 -226.54 13.96
C ARG A 605 109.21 -227.06 13.74
N GLN A 606 108.53 -227.50 14.80
CA GLN A 606 107.30 -228.27 14.68
C GLN A 606 106.10 -227.40 14.31
N ILE A 607 106.04 -226.21 14.91
CA ILE A 607 104.84 -225.37 14.97
C ILE A 607 105.05 -224.11 14.13
N CYS A 608 104.25 -223.85 13.10
CA CYS A 608 103.41 -224.75 12.31
C CYS A 608 103.55 -224.17 10.88
N LYS A 609 103.89 -224.89 9.81
CA LYS A 609 103.71 -226.29 9.40
C LYS A 609 102.26 -226.67 9.10
N GLU A 610 101.33 -226.52 10.03
CA GLU A 610 99.94 -226.09 9.78
C GLU A 610 99.96 -224.54 9.59
N ASP A 611 99.36 -223.86 8.63
CA ASP A 611 98.54 -224.26 7.51
C ASP A 611 99.02 -223.43 6.29
N ARG A 612 99.75 -223.96 5.29
CA ARG A 612 99.86 -225.33 4.74
C ARG A 612 98.56 -225.88 4.24
N ASP A 613 97.52 -225.90 5.07
CA ASP A 613 96.16 -226.33 4.75
C ASP A 613 95.33 -225.15 4.21
N ASP A 614 95.18 -224.92 2.91
CA ASP A 614 95.80 -225.49 1.72
C ASP A 614 95.44 -224.47 0.60
N LYS A 615 96.29 -224.12 -0.38
CA LYS A 615 96.65 -224.90 -1.59
C LYS A 615 95.54 -225.77 -2.25
N GLU A 616 94.38 -225.95 -1.61
CA GLU A 616 93.19 -226.61 -2.15
C GLU A 616 92.23 -225.60 -2.80
N ALA A 617 92.39 -224.29 -2.52
CA ALA A 617 91.70 -223.21 -3.22
C ALA A 617 92.41 -222.77 -4.52
N LEU A 618 93.71 -223.08 -4.68
CA LEU A 618 94.45 -223.08 -5.96
C LEU A 618 93.60 -223.76 -7.06
N PHE A 619 92.99 -224.89 -6.68
CA PHE A 619 92.20 -225.74 -7.55
C PHE A 619 90.73 -225.34 -7.69
N LYS A 620 90.32 -224.16 -7.20
CA LYS A 620 89.06 -223.52 -7.60
C LYS A 620 89.24 -222.01 -7.90
N LYS A 621 89.62 -221.57 -9.10
CA LYS A 621 90.01 -222.21 -10.38
C LYS A 621 90.19 -221.04 -11.39
N LEU A 622 90.78 -221.09 -12.60
CA LEU A 622 90.85 -222.12 -13.65
C LEU A 622 89.47 -222.55 -14.23
N GLU A 623 88.39 -221.89 -13.79
CA GLU A 623 86.95 -222.18 -13.94
C GLU A 623 86.29 -221.07 -13.09
N ASN A 624 86.13 -219.84 -13.58
CA ASN A 624 85.73 -219.48 -14.93
C ASN A 624 86.54 -218.24 -15.44
N MET A 625 87.79 -218.32 -15.94
CA MET A 625 88.32 -219.13 -17.08
C MET A 625 88.02 -218.44 -18.41
N GLU A 626 87.69 -219.23 -19.43
CA GLU A 626 86.97 -218.91 -20.66
C GLU A 626 85.63 -218.16 -20.47
N GLN A 627 85.30 -217.57 -19.31
CA GLN A 627 84.10 -216.76 -19.11
C GLN A 627 84.38 -215.26 -18.92
N LEU A 628 84.28 -214.43 -19.96
CA LEU A 628 84.36 -214.71 -21.39
C LEU A 628 85.29 -213.61 -21.97
N LEU A 629 86.01 -213.76 -23.09
CA LEU A 629 85.48 -213.95 -24.45
C LEU A 629 84.36 -212.96 -24.89
N ASP A 630 83.64 -212.32 -23.96
CA ASP A 630 82.36 -211.63 -24.19
C ASP A 630 81.86 -210.89 -22.92
N LYS A 631 82.42 -209.71 -22.65
CA LYS A 631 81.68 -208.45 -22.34
C LYS A 631 82.67 -207.29 -22.12
N ASN A 632 82.90 -206.43 -23.11
CA ASN A 632 82.04 -205.31 -23.58
C ASN A 632 82.11 -203.94 -22.81
N VAL A 633 82.54 -202.84 -22.18
CA VAL A 633 81.69 -201.72 -21.70
C VAL A 633 81.12 -201.97 -20.29
N SER A 634 81.30 -201.08 -19.29
CA SER A 634 82.15 -199.87 -19.18
C SER A 634 82.32 -199.43 -17.70
N PHE A 635 82.84 -198.21 -17.45
CA PHE A 635 83.19 -197.59 -16.14
C PHE A 635 84.38 -198.24 -15.39
N GLY A 636 85.04 -197.55 -14.45
CA GLY A 636 84.94 -196.12 -14.06
C GLY A 636 85.08 -195.87 -12.55
N GLU A 637 85.33 -194.61 -12.16
CA GLU A 637 85.10 -194.03 -10.81
C GLU A 637 85.80 -194.65 -9.58
N PHE A 638 85.57 -194.18 -8.34
CA PHE A 638 85.80 -192.85 -7.72
C PHE A 638 85.62 -193.04 -6.19
N ALA A 639 85.95 -192.02 -5.40
CA ALA A 639 85.42 -191.78 -4.05
C ALA A 639 85.90 -192.75 -2.92
N VAL A 640 85.64 -192.58 -1.59
CA VAL A 640 84.53 -191.95 -0.81
C VAL A 640 83.14 -192.54 -1.12
N ARG A 641 82.02 -192.32 -0.41
CA ARG A 641 81.61 -191.44 0.72
C ARG A 641 81.03 -192.29 1.87
N PHE A 642 81.06 -191.90 3.16
CA PHE A 642 80.52 -190.68 3.82
C PHE A 642 78.99 -190.75 3.97
N GLU A 643 78.47 -190.02 4.96
CA GLU A 643 77.13 -190.16 5.56
C GLU A 643 76.94 -191.49 6.33
N GLN A 644 75.99 -191.58 7.26
CA GLN A 644 75.41 -190.47 8.05
C GLN A 644 76.27 -190.27 9.30
#